data_AF-A0A2E0KWM8-F1
#
_entry.id   AF-A0A2E0KWM8-F1
#
_cell.length_a   1.000
_cell.length_b   1.000
_cell.length_c   1.000
_cell.angle_alpha   90.00
_cell.angle_beta   90.00
_cell.angle_gamma   90.00
#
_symmetry.space_group_name_H-M   'P 1'
#
loop_
_entity.id
_entity.type
_entity.pdbx_description
1 polymer ?
#
loop_
_entity_poly.entity_id
_entity_poly.type
_entity_poly.pdbx_seq_one_letter_code
_entity_poly.pdbx_strand_id
1 'polypeptide(L)'
;MPLQRFINHRSPNQNGVYRISFPKAEELCRALESYVGDSFRIQKDSVDSLRITTCPAGFRLTWQYDQSRQTLRRLLQNADGYLGDGWVYLDRSVWQINSDLPREVIKWLNKPEISGIDIFRFCNKIKPQLEHGHFACDLEIESDFQARLNIVKMLKQSMDVQVSTNKPYLASALQEIRDDTDNLISGNTILPGWRQKLPGQLLPLTRSGAVERLQGNELLSFIQDDLTPNARNLDVDMSVVQNTYRILDAALCSVKFKLEQGFEHGVGYYQAVPCLSVDSDLIPLSVLDRKIESGARFIRLDDSWLEFNQQFRSYYASWKQKSINPIRLTPQEVMGSYLNRLSRMGLQPPAIKVENAKDEREQAHLLVDTMQKHGLPVGFSGLQQEAGDLFAEVCSSLLTQYHRTKILWLLPRRKLSGAASSLKQAKVPYKTDGSRLEGQVLIASPDVPLPDVQWTVVIFTDVDAIVSGERQSKGYSALRRNWSVCTFSREDWDRDILRAQRMLRVLGLDSADLEIFKQLCVGNFSKQTDGFLSRLASPFKKILVNDDTDSPPGRAVAIPPRHEPYVPRSKEAAKDVFRPTFTVSTSLTSPKSRFLEQARRYATQTEQVAQSVPFMQYWPTYESMSNVQRKWYFYWRSRIRSGDYVPTDLSYMFLHIYEIIHLVGFNNPQAAFDYLVNFWKQFRSVQPKLDNYLIDWLADFIVVYKLPQAPLTWYAHAAAQGGKLGDENLALDAWLSTNAQMIAIPDTVLNLISDYRFSKSKFYQQENNGGFVERELRNGLHVIDEHLQRTHGKTFFDYYRPSQSQYVRRQPFASAVYEGPRETITIAQTPRWTDAAVMKSSVTSILKYTENRLRRQKNFRGTLRGIELPQDWIIVLDTAFPLEDAATGEQVIAPAYEPIVIDLEKAEELTIISDKVQARLQTDDESDAIPIDEPQVESTIGAPWEVPDQQLSTKRPADTPAHLLTELQEVANIIATDKVAIKLLSHLQAQQWEIAQDIAQAILDGEFLNVVLDRINERAIEQLADQLVVIEGNNIVVTEDYRDEIEHLLANPVPIASGVAPSEQPLYEDLDPTWTNFVNKMQAHHWEALNALLVGEDVTARLDGIARSAYITSNLLVDQINEFALDSIGDIVIEAGDPPHIEEEDWESLRQIMAWALEHIIREQ
;
A
#
# COMPACT_ATOMS: atom_id res chain seq x y z
N MET A 1 -10.44 -60.29 15.69
CA MET A 1 -11.52 -59.26 15.72
C MET A 1 -11.60 -58.49 17.06
N PRO A 2 -11.67 -59.12 18.25
CA PRO A 2 -11.82 -58.39 19.53
C PRO A 2 -10.61 -57.49 19.87
N LEU A 3 -9.39 -58.00 19.68
CA LEU A 3 -8.15 -57.26 19.95
C LEU A 3 -7.97 -56.05 19.03
N GLN A 4 -8.32 -56.20 17.74
CA GLN A 4 -8.17 -55.14 16.73
C GLN A 4 -9.16 -53.98 16.97
N ARG A 5 -10.41 -54.28 17.39
CA ARG A 5 -11.35 -53.24 17.84
C ARG A 5 -10.85 -52.54 19.12
N PHE A 6 -10.23 -53.28 20.04
CA PHE A 6 -9.66 -52.72 21.26
C PHE A 6 -8.47 -51.79 21.00
N ILE A 7 -7.54 -52.18 20.13
CA ILE A 7 -6.36 -51.40 19.75
C ILE A 7 -6.75 -50.16 18.94
N ASN A 8 -7.68 -50.27 17.99
CA ASN A 8 -8.08 -49.15 17.13
C ASN A 8 -8.77 -47.99 17.88
N HIS A 9 -9.18 -48.18 19.14
CA HIS A 9 -9.95 -47.19 19.91
C HIS A 9 -9.17 -46.63 21.12
N ARG A 10 -7.90 -47.02 21.31
CA ARG A 10 -7.08 -46.56 22.45
C ARG A 10 -5.61 -46.44 22.05
N SER A 11 -4.96 -45.38 22.49
CA SER A 11 -3.51 -45.23 22.36
C SER A 11 -2.79 -45.86 23.56
N PRO A 12 -1.72 -46.64 23.35
CA PRO A 12 -0.88 -47.13 24.44
C PRO A 12 -0.15 -45.96 25.12
N ASN A 13 0.32 -46.16 26.35
CA ASN A 13 1.26 -45.21 26.95
C ASN A 13 2.64 -45.28 26.24
N GLN A 14 3.57 -44.40 26.60
CA GLN A 14 4.92 -44.29 26.00
C GLN A 14 5.72 -45.61 26.01
N ASN A 15 5.34 -46.59 26.84
CA ASN A 15 6.00 -47.90 26.95
C ASN A 15 5.23 -49.02 26.24
N GLY A 16 4.23 -48.72 25.41
CA GLY A 16 3.41 -49.73 24.73
C GLY A 16 2.40 -50.44 25.63
N VAL A 17 2.18 -49.97 26.86
CA VAL A 17 1.31 -50.61 27.86
C VAL A 17 -0.08 -49.98 27.85
N TYR A 18 -1.12 -50.82 27.73
CA TYR A 18 -2.52 -50.40 27.84
C TYR A 18 -3.01 -50.55 29.28
N ARG A 19 -3.46 -49.46 29.91
CA ARG A 19 -4.15 -49.52 31.20
C ARG A 19 -5.64 -49.75 30.98
N ILE A 20 -6.15 -50.87 31.48
CA ILE A 20 -7.56 -51.25 31.39
C ILE A 20 -8.13 -51.56 32.77
N SER A 21 -9.44 -51.38 32.92
CA SER A 21 -10.11 -51.75 34.17
C SER A 21 -10.23 -53.25 34.30
N PHE A 22 -10.30 -53.74 35.54
CA PHE A 22 -10.41 -55.18 35.84
C PHE A 22 -11.52 -55.90 35.06
N PRO A 23 -12.76 -55.37 34.95
CA PRO A 23 -13.82 -56.05 34.16
C PRO A 23 -13.50 -56.17 32.67
N LYS A 24 -12.86 -55.15 32.09
CA LYS A 24 -12.44 -55.16 30.69
C LYS A 24 -11.25 -56.09 30.47
N ALA A 25 -10.35 -56.19 31.45
CA ALA A 25 -9.26 -57.15 31.42
C ALA A 25 -9.80 -58.59 31.44
N GLU A 26 -10.75 -58.87 32.31
CA GLU A 26 -11.38 -60.19 32.42
C GLU A 26 -12.15 -60.58 31.15
N GLU A 27 -12.95 -59.65 30.60
CA GLU A 27 -13.66 -59.83 29.33
C GLU A 27 -12.71 -60.08 28.16
N LEU A 28 -11.62 -59.30 28.08
CA LEU A 28 -10.61 -59.43 27.03
C LEU A 28 -9.83 -60.74 27.16
N CYS A 29 -9.47 -61.15 28.37
CA CYS A 29 -8.85 -62.46 28.63
C CYS A 29 -9.77 -63.60 28.17
N ARG A 30 -11.06 -63.61 28.59
CA ARG A 30 -12.02 -64.64 28.16
C ARG A 30 -12.24 -64.66 26.64
N ALA A 31 -12.34 -63.50 26.00
CA ALA A 31 -12.53 -63.41 24.56
C ALA A 31 -11.32 -63.94 23.77
N LEU A 32 -10.11 -63.74 24.30
CA LEU A 32 -8.86 -64.13 23.64
C LEU A 32 -8.44 -65.59 23.93
N GLU A 33 -8.97 -66.23 24.97
CA GLU A 33 -8.70 -67.64 25.30
C GLU A 33 -8.97 -68.59 24.13
N SER A 34 -10.00 -68.31 23.32
CA SER A 34 -10.34 -69.12 22.14
C SER A 34 -9.34 -69.03 20.97
N TYR A 35 -8.39 -68.10 21.04
CA TYR A 35 -7.40 -67.82 19.98
C TYR A 35 -5.96 -68.14 20.38
N VAL A 36 -5.74 -68.81 21.53
CA VAL A 36 -4.41 -69.19 22.01
C VAL A 36 -3.86 -70.38 21.20
N GLY A 37 -2.64 -70.25 20.67
CA GLY A 37 -1.95 -71.25 19.83
C GLY A 37 -0.45 -70.96 19.73
N ASP A 38 0.25 -71.47 18.69
CA ASP A 38 1.71 -71.33 18.54
C ASP A 38 2.18 -69.88 18.28
N SER A 39 1.30 -69.02 17.75
CA SER A 39 1.64 -67.66 17.31
C SER A 39 1.47 -66.57 18.39
N PHE A 40 0.78 -66.85 19.49
CA PHE A 40 0.48 -65.87 20.54
C PHE A 40 0.15 -66.55 21.88
N ARG A 41 0.77 -66.08 22.97
CA ARG A 41 0.55 -66.56 24.35
C ARG A 41 -0.06 -65.46 25.21
N ILE A 42 -1.08 -65.81 26.00
CA ILE A 42 -1.68 -64.93 27.01
C ILE A 42 -1.16 -65.35 28.39
N GLN A 43 -0.51 -64.43 29.11
CA GLN A 43 -0.20 -64.62 30.53
C GLN A 43 -1.33 -64.02 31.37
N LYS A 44 -2.16 -64.88 31.98
CA LYS A 44 -3.34 -64.46 32.77
C LYS A 44 -3.27 -64.82 34.26
N ASP A 45 -2.16 -65.38 34.73
CA ASP A 45 -1.98 -65.86 36.11
C ASP A 45 -2.29 -64.77 37.16
N SER A 46 -1.96 -63.51 36.87
CA SER A 46 -2.23 -62.36 37.76
C SER A 46 -3.71 -61.95 37.81
N VAL A 47 -4.51 -62.28 36.78
CA VAL A 47 -5.95 -61.99 36.75
C VAL A 47 -6.74 -63.18 37.33
N ASP A 48 -6.36 -64.41 36.95
CA ASP A 48 -7.01 -65.65 37.40
C ASP A 48 -6.80 -65.94 38.90
N SER A 49 -5.74 -65.39 39.50
CA SER A 49 -5.45 -65.53 40.94
C SER A 49 -6.28 -64.61 41.84
N LEU A 50 -7.02 -63.65 41.27
CA LEU A 50 -7.89 -62.72 42.01
C LEU A 50 -9.24 -63.35 42.34
N ARG A 51 -9.73 -63.17 43.57
CA ARG A 51 -10.99 -63.71 44.08
C ARG A 51 -11.98 -62.59 44.34
N ILE A 52 -13.14 -62.66 43.71
CA ILE A 52 -14.21 -61.67 43.91
C ILE A 52 -14.85 -61.89 45.30
N THR A 53 -14.83 -60.85 46.14
CA THR A 53 -15.39 -60.84 47.50
C THR A 53 -16.35 -59.66 47.69
N THR A 54 -17.08 -59.63 48.80
CA THR A 54 -17.87 -58.46 49.22
C THR A 54 -16.97 -57.35 49.79
N CYS A 55 -17.41 -56.09 49.70
CA CYS A 55 -16.69 -54.93 50.23
C CYS A 55 -16.39 -55.09 51.73
N PRO A 56 -15.12 -54.97 52.19
CA PRO A 56 -14.76 -55.03 53.60
C PRO A 56 -15.41 -53.90 54.40
N ALA A 57 -15.92 -54.19 55.59
CA ALA A 57 -16.63 -53.22 56.45
C ALA A 57 -15.78 -51.99 56.85
N GLY A 58 -14.45 -52.11 56.81
CA GLY A 58 -13.51 -51.02 57.12
C GLY A 58 -12.98 -50.24 55.92
N PHE A 59 -13.43 -50.51 54.69
CA PHE A 59 -12.91 -49.85 53.50
C PHE A 59 -13.38 -48.40 53.38
N ARG A 60 -12.43 -47.48 53.12
CA ARG A 60 -12.70 -46.07 52.78
C ARG A 60 -11.79 -45.56 51.69
N LEU A 61 -12.33 -44.73 50.81
CA LEU A 61 -11.62 -43.98 49.78
C LEU A 61 -11.68 -42.49 50.15
N THR A 62 -10.55 -41.92 50.52
CA THR A 62 -10.43 -40.52 50.94
C THR A 62 -9.70 -39.70 49.90
N TRP A 63 -10.23 -38.55 49.54
CA TRP A 63 -9.51 -37.54 48.78
C TRP A 63 -8.90 -36.53 49.75
N GLN A 64 -7.57 -36.41 49.71
CA GLN A 64 -6.79 -35.54 50.59
C GLN A 64 -6.02 -34.51 49.77
N TYR A 65 -6.12 -33.23 50.14
CA TYR A 65 -5.37 -32.17 49.47
C TYR A 65 -3.89 -32.20 49.86
N ASP A 66 -3.01 -32.35 48.87
CA ASP A 66 -1.57 -32.31 49.05
C ASP A 66 -1.06 -30.89 48.79
N GLN A 67 -0.79 -30.13 49.87
CA GLN A 67 -0.32 -28.75 49.77
C GLN A 67 1.02 -28.61 49.03
N SER A 68 1.89 -29.61 49.11
CA SER A 68 3.20 -29.56 48.44
C SER A 68 3.08 -29.70 46.92
N ARG A 69 2.12 -30.51 46.48
CA ARG A 69 1.85 -30.78 45.05
C ARG A 69 0.76 -29.89 44.47
N GLN A 70 -0.03 -29.23 45.31
CA GLN A 70 -1.24 -28.48 44.94
C GLN A 70 -2.23 -29.36 44.13
N THR A 71 -2.38 -30.62 44.55
CA THR A 71 -3.26 -31.61 43.89
C THR A 71 -4.11 -32.35 44.93
N LEU A 72 -5.28 -32.84 44.49
CA LEU A 72 -6.15 -33.64 45.35
C LEU A 72 -5.87 -35.13 45.07
N ARG A 73 -5.33 -35.84 46.06
CA ARG A 73 -4.84 -37.22 45.90
C ARG A 73 -5.83 -38.22 46.48
N ARG A 74 -6.01 -39.33 45.77
CA ARG A 74 -6.82 -40.44 46.26
C ARG A 74 -5.99 -41.35 47.17
N LEU A 75 -6.50 -41.58 48.37
CA LEU A 75 -5.97 -42.52 49.34
C LEU A 75 -7.00 -43.63 49.59
N LEU A 76 -6.52 -44.86 49.66
CA LEU A 76 -7.33 -46.04 49.94
C LEU A 76 -6.96 -46.55 51.34
N GLN A 77 -7.96 -46.70 52.20
CA GLN A 77 -7.83 -47.30 53.53
C GLN A 77 -8.38 -48.73 53.48
N ASN A 78 -7.61 -49.69 53.99
CA ASN A 78 -7.90 -51.13 53.92
C ASN A 78 -7.99 -51.69 52.49
N ALA A 79 -7.12 -51.21 51.60
CA ALA A 79 -6.92 -51.75 50.25
C ALA A 79 -5.50 -51.43 49.75
N ASP A 80 -4.95 -52.32 48.90
CA ASP A 80 -3.60 -52.18 48.32
C ASP A 80 -3.61 -51.34 47.04
N GLY A 81 -4.73 -51.31 46.32
CA GLY A 81 -4.84 -50.49 45.12
C GLY A 81 -6.19 -50.54 44.41
N TYR A 82 -6.29 -49.77 43.33
CA TYR A 82 -7.51 -49.57 42.56
C TYR A 82 -7.33 -50.06 41.12
N LEU A 83 -8.27 -50.88 40.67
CA LEU A 83 -8.21 -51.59 39.38
C LEU A 83 -9.12 -50.97 38.30
N GLY A 84 -9.71 -49.80 38.52
CA GLY A 84 -10.56 -49.15 37.52
C GLY A 84 -12.06 -49.48 37.67
N ASP A 85 -12.92 -48.57 37.19
CA ASP A 85 -14.38 -48.76 37.12
C ASP A 85 -15.03 -49.18 38.46
N GLY A 86 -14.52 -48.64 39.57
CA GLY A 86 -15.03 -48.90 40.93
C GLY A 86 -14.47 -50.17 41.60
N TRP A 87 -13.51 -50.86 40.98
CA TRP A 87 -12.88 -52.07 41.52
C TRP A 87 -11.62 -51.77 42.32
N VAL A 88 -11.48 -52.47 43.44
CA VAL A 88 -10.39 -52.31 44.43
C VAL A 88 -9.88 -53.69 44.81
N TYR A 89 -8.61 -53.79 45.21
CA TYR A 89 -8.01 -55.05 45.68
C TYR A 89 -7.29 -54.90 47.02
N LEU A 90 -7.22 -56.01 47.76
CA LEU A 90 -6.40 -56.23 48.93
C LEU A 90 -5.89 -57.68 48.88
N ASP A 91 -4.57 -57.86 48.81
CA ASP A 91 -3.92 -59.14 48.52
C ASP A 91 -4.52 -59.81 47.27
N ARG A 92 -5.17 -60.98 47.41
CA ARG A 92 -5.84 -61.68 46.31
C ARG A 92 -7.35 -61.42 46.23
N SER A 93 -7.90 -60.58 47.10
CA SER A 93 -9.34 -60.31 47.14
C SER A 93 -9.66 -59.03 46.36
N VAL A 94 -10.67 -59.09 45.48
CA VAL A 94 -11.17 -57.95 44.70
C VAL A 94 -12.64 -57.72 44.96
N TRP A 95 -13.06 -56.47 45.10
CA TRP A 95 -14.47 -56.10 45.26
C TRP A 95 -14.78 -54.81 44.53
N GLN A 96 -16.07 -54.58 44.26
CA GLN A 96 -16.57 -53.35 43.68
C GLN A 96 -17.20 -52.47 44.76
N ILE A 97 -16.85 -51.18 44.79
CA ILE A 97 -17.31 -50.25 45.84
C ILE A 97 -18.83 -50.03 45.75
N ASN A 98 -19.38 -49.95 44.53
CA ASN A 98 -20.81 -49.95 44.22
C ASN A 98 -21.02 -50.27 42.72
N SER A 99 -21.97 -51.15 42.37
CA SER A 99 -22.24 -51.54 40.97
C SER A 99 -22.94 -50.45 40.14
N ASP A 100 -23.65 -49.51 40.79
CA ASP A 100 -24.52 -48.52 40.12
C ASP A 100 -23.94 -47.09 40.09
N LEU A 101 -22.61 -46.95 40.10
CA LEU A 101 -21.98 -45.63 40.07
C LEU A 101 -22.22 -44.91 38.73
N PRO A 102 -22.61 -43.63 38.74
CA PRO A 102 -22.73 -42.83 37.53
C PRO A 102 -21.40 -42.78 36.75
N ARG A 103 -21.48 -42.80 35.41
CA ARG A 103 -20.29 -42.76 34.53
C ARG A 103 -19.38 -41.56 34.81
N GLU A 104 -19.96 -40.43 35.20
CA GLU A 104 -19.22 -39.23 35.56
C GLU A 104 -18.35 -39.45 36.80
N VAL A 105 -18.91 -40.07 37.85
CA VAL A 105 -18.18 -40.43 39.07
C VAL A 105 -17.05 -41.41 38.78
N ILE A 106 -17.30 -42.43 37.95
CA ILE A 106 -16.28 -43.41 37.54
C ILE A 106 -15.08 -42.73 36.86
N LYS A 107 -15.33 -41.71 36.02
CA LYS A 107 -14.27 -40.93 35.36
C LYS A 107 -13.32 -40.28 36.38
N TRP A 108 -13.87 -39.73 37.46
CA TRP A 108 -13.09 -39.10 38.54
C TRP A 108 -12.38 -40.14 39.41
N LEU A 109 -13.04 -41.24 39.74
CA LEU A 109 -12.43 -42.34 40.48
C LEU A 109 -11.27 -42.98 39.72
N ASN A 110 -11.29 -42.99 38.38
CA ASN A 110 -10.17 -43.53 37.60
C ASN A 110 -8.91 -42.64 37.61
N LYS A 111 -9.00 -41.38 38.08
CA LYS A 111 -7.85 -40.50 38.27
C LYS A 111 -7.21 -40.77 39.65
N PRO A 112 -5.90 -41.06 39.74
CA PRO A 112 -5.23 -41.21 41.04
C PRO A 112 -5.00 -39.86 41.73
N GLU A 113 -4.84 -38.80 40.95
CA GLU A 113 -4.65 -37.42 41.40
C GLU A 113 -5.51 -36.50 40.53
N ILE A 114 -6.10 -35.48 41.14
CA ILE A 114 -6.87 -34.43 40.47
C ILE A 114 -6.02 -33.15 40.49
N SER A 115 -5.71 -32.64 39.29
CA SER A 115 -4.95 -31.40 39.11
C SER A 115 -5.77 -30.18 39.52
N GLY A 116 -5.08 -29.08 39.87
CA GLY A 116 -5.70 -27.86 40.39
C GLY A 116 -6.88 -27.34 39.57
N ILE A 117 -6.77 -27.31 38.24
CA ILE A 117 -7.82 -26.89 37.30
C ILE A 117 -9.16 -27.63 37.47
N ASP A 118 -9.11 -28.86 37.98
CA ASP A 118 -10.26 -29.75 38.11
C ASP A 118 -10.74 -29.87 39.59
N ILE A 119 -10.01 -29.32 40.57
CA ILE A 119 -10.31 -29.47 42.01
C ILE A 119 -11.65 -28.84 42.37
N PHE A 120 -11.89 -27.57 42.00
CA PHE A 120 -13.16 -26.91 42.31
C PHE A 120 -14.34 -27.63 41.65
N ARG A 121 -14.18 -28.07 40.39
CA ARG A 121 -15.21 -28.84 39.67
C ARG A 121 -15.53 -30.14 40.40
N PHE A 122 -14.52 -30.86 40.87
CA PHE A 122 -14.70 -32.07 41.66
C PHE A 122 -15.44 -31.78 42.98
N CYS A 123 -14.97 -30.80 43.76
CA CYS A 123 -15.57 -30.46 45.05
C CYS A 123 -17.01 -29.93 44.93
N ASN A 124 -17.34 -29.20 43.86
CA ASN A 124 -18.66 -28.61 43.68
C ASN A 124 -19.69 -29.62 43.10
N LYS A 125 -19.29 -30.44 42.12
CA LYS A 125 -20.22 -31.34 41.41
C LYS A 125 -20.19 -32.78 41.88
N ILE A 126 -19.01 -33.31 42.22
CA ILE A 126 -18.79 -34.75 42.41
C ILE A 126 -18.80 -35.12 43.89
N LYS A 127 -18.14 -34.33 44.75
CA LYS A 127 -18.12 -34.55 46.20
C LYS A 127 -19.53 -34.75 46.78
N PRO A 128 -20.55 -33.91 46.49
CA PRO A 128 -21.90 -34.10 47.06
C PRO A 128 -22.57 -35.43 46.66
N GLN A 129 -22.22 -35.98 45.50
CA GLN A 129 -22.75 -37.26 45.00
C GLN A 129 -22.05 -38.47 45.65
N LEU A 130 -20.90 -38.26 46.28
CA LEU A 130 -20.04 -39.29 46.85
C LEU A 130 -20.12 -39.39 48.38
N GLU A 131 -20.68 -38.40 49.07
CA GLU A 131 -20.70 -38.31 50.55
C GLU A 131 -21.59 -39.37 51.26
N HIS A 132 -21.66 -40.61 50.76
CA HIS A 132 -22.37 -41.73 51.37
C HIS A 132 -21.46 -42.97 51.47
N GLY A 133 -21.40 -43.59 52.66
CA GLY A 133 -20.80 -44.90 52.89
C GLY A 133 -19.26 -44.93 52.88
N HIS A 134 -18.66 -45.07 51.70
CA HIS A 134 -17.24 -45.44 51.52
C HIS A 134 -16.32 -44.29 51.07
N PHE A 135 -16.84 -43.10 50.77
CA PHE A 135 -16.04 -41.98 50.27
C PHE A 135 -15.99 -40.81 51.25
N ALA A 136 -14.86 -40.11 51.30
CA ALA A 136 -14.72 -38.85 52.02
C ALA A 136 -13.75 -37.90 51.30
N CYS A 137 -13.92 -36.59 51.49
CA CYS A 137 -13.04 -35.56 50.95
C CYS A 137 -12.84 -34.48 52.02
N ASP A 138 -11.59 -34.08 52.25
CA ASP A 138 -11.19 -33.15 53.30
C ASP A 138 -11.27 -31.67 52.89
N LEU A 139 -11.66 -31.37 51.65
CA LEU A 139 -11.80 -30.02 51.13
C LEU A 139 -13.23 -29.48 51.32
N GLU A 140 -13.34 -28.23 51.76
CA GLU A 140 -14.60 -27.50 51.90
C GLU A 140 -14.67 -26.35 50.89
N ILE A 141 -15.88 -25.95 50.47
CA ILE A 141 -16.10 -24.78 49.62
C ILE A 141 -16.75 -23.70 50.48
N GLU A 142 -16.15 -22.53 50.54
CA GLU A 142 -16.67 -21.38 51.27
C GLU A 142 -17.13 -20.31 50.26
N SER A 143 -18.45 -20.19 50.08
CA SER A 143 -19.05 -19.28 49.09
C SER A 143 -19.35 -17.88 49.62
N ASP A 144 -19.36 -17.67 50.95
CA ASP A 144 -19.70 -16.37 51.57
C ASP A 144 -18.47 -15.63 52.10
N PHE A 145 -17.32 -15.77 51.43
CA PHE A 145 -16.15 -14.96 51.72
C PHE A 145 -16.30 -13.59 51.04
N GLN A 146 -16.04 -12.51 51.78
CA GLN A 146 -16.09 -11.13 51.30
C GLN A 146 -14.85 -10.37 51.76
N ALA A 147 -14.30 -9.53 50.88
CA ALA A 147 -13.18 -8.63 51.15
C ALA A 147 -13.52 -7.22 50.65
N ARG A 148 -13.10 -6.21 51.42
CA ARG A 148 -13.23 -4.79 51.09
C ARG A 148 -11.87 -4.11 51.26
N LEU A 149 -11.51 -3.23 50.33
CA LEU A 149 -10.32 -2.40 50.44
C LEU A 149 -10.68 -1.04 51.06
N ASN A 150 -10.00 -0.71 52.15
CA ASN A 150 -10.15 0.57 52.85
C ASN A 150 -8.96 1.47 52.53
N ILE A 151 -9.24 2.65 51.97
CA ILE A 151 -8.24 3.69 51.78
C ILE A 151 -8.19 4.53 53.07
N VAL A 152 -7.15 4.33 53.87
CA VAL A 152 -6.99 4.98 55.19
C VAL A 152 -6.56 6.44 55.02
N LYS A 153 -5.68 6.71 54.06
CA LYS A 153 -5.16 8.05 53.79
C LYS A 153 -4.69 8.20 52.34
N MET A 154 -4.99 9.33 51.71
CA MET A 154 -4.45 9.71 50.40
C MET A 154 -3.63 10.99 50.50
N LEU A 155 -2.42 10.97 49.95
CA LEU A 155 -1.50 12.10 49.83
C LEU A 155 -1.01 12.20 48.38
N LYS A 156 -0.50 13.36 47.94
CA LYS A 156 -0.07 13.58 46.54
C LYS A 156 0.88 12.53 45.95
N GLN A 157 1.66 11.81 46.77
CA GLN A 157 2.65 10.82 46.32
C GLN A 157 2.56 9.47 47.04
N SER A 158 1.57 9.28 47.92
CA SER A 158 1.43 8.04 48.68
C SER A 158 -0.01 7.76 49.07
N MET A 159 -0.38 6.48 49.14
CA MET A 159 -1.69 6.02 49.60
C MET A 159 -1.52 4.93 50.65
N ASP A 160 -2.23 5.08 51.77
CA ASP A 160 -2.26 4.09 52.84
C ASP A 160 -3.54 3.24 52.66
N VAL A 161 -3.38 1.93 52.46
CA VAL A 161 -4.46 0.99 52.16
C VAL A 161 -4.48 -0.18 53.14
N GLN A 162 -5.67 -0.75 53.36
CA GLN A 162 -5.85 -1.93 54.18
C GLN A 162 -6.99 -2.79 53.61
N VAL A 163 -6.79 -4.09 53.46
CA VAL A 163 -7.87 -5.01 53.07
C VAL A 163 -8.49 -5.63 54.32
N SER A 164 -9.82 -5.54 54.42
CA SER A 164 -10.62 -6.13 55.50
C SER A 164 -11.51 -7.24 54.95
N THR A 165 -11.68 -8.34 55.70
CA THR A 165 -12.49 -9.49 55.28
C THR A 165 -13.53 -9.85 56.34
N ASN A 166 -14.64 -10.46 55.92
CA ASN A 166 -15.66 -10.96 56.87
C ASN A 166 -15.21 -12.23 57.62
N LYS A 167 -14.17 -12.93 57.11
CA LYS A 167 -13.60 -14.17 57.68
C LYS A 167 -12.07 -14.07 57.80
N PRO A 168 -11.54 -13.34 58.80
CA PRO A 168 -10.11 -13.07 58.93
C PRO A 168 -9.24 -14.32 59.11
N TYR A 169 -9.79 -15.38 59.71
CA TYR A 169 -9.08 -16.64 59.92
C TYR A 169 -8.73 -17.37 58.62
N LEU A 170 -9.47 -17.14 57.52
CA LEU A 170 -9.13 -17.68 56.20
C LEU A 170 -8.11 -16.80 55.46
N ALA A 171 -8.10 -15.50 55.73
CA ALA A 171 -7.29 -14.54 55.00
C ALA A 171 -5.77 -14.76 55.17
N SER A 172 -5.33 -15.08 56.39
CA SER A 172 -3.91 -15.23 56.75
C SER A 172 -3.21 -16.40 56.04
N ALA A 173 -3.95 -17.43 55.64
CA ALA A 173 -3.44 -18.64 54.99
C ALA A 173 -3.85 -18.78 53.52
N LEU A 174 -4.36 -17.71 52.90
CA LEU A 174 -4.73 -17.67 51.48
C LEU A 174 -3.56 -18.07 50.58
N GLN A 175 -3.78 -18.95 49.61
CA GLN A 175 -2.81 -19.42 48.63
C GLN A 175 -3.46 -19.57 47.26
N GLU A 176 -2.64 -19.44 46.23
CA GLU A 176 -3.02 -19.74 44.86
C GLU A 176 -2.94 -21.25 44.61
N ILE A 177 -3.93 -21.80 43.92
CA ILE A 177 -3.93 -23.20 43.49
C ILE A 177 -3.17 -23.29 42.16
N ARG A 178 -2.24 -24.25 42.04
CA ARG A 178 -1.48 -24.46 40.80
C ARG A 178 -2.43 -24.80 39.64
N ASP A 179 -2.24 -24.15 38.48
CA ASP A 179 -3.03 -24.37 37.24
C ASP A 179 -4.53 -24.01 37.34
N ASP A 180 -5.00 -23.37 38.41
CA ASP A 180 -6.36 -22.85 38.57
C ASP A 180 -6.34 -21.32 38.57
N THR A 181 -6.98 -20.69 37.58
CA THR A 181 -6.99 -19.22 37.40
C THR A 181 -8.08 -18.49 38.18
N ASP A 182 -9.01 -19.21 38.78
CA ASP A 182 -10.27 -18.64 39.26
C ASP A 182 -10.36 -18.67 40.79
N ASN A 183 -9.82 -19.72 41.43
CA ASN A 183 -10.06 -20.00 42.83
C ASN A 183 -8.80 -19.82 43.70
N LEU A 184 -9.01 -19.43 44.95
CA LEU A 184 -7.99 -19.45 46.00
C LEU A 184 -8.27 -20.59 46.99
N ILE A 185 -7.27 -20.98 47.77
CA ILE A 185 -7.41 -21.94 48.85
C ILE A 185 -6.82 -21.39 50.14
N SER A 186 -7.44 -21.69 51.28
CA SER A 186 -6.89 -21.42 52.60
C SER A 186 -6.95 -22.68 53.44
N GLY A 187 -5.79 -23.30 53.67
CA GLY A 187 -5.72 -24.63 54.28
C GLY A 187 -6.46 -25.68 53.44
N ASN A 188 -7.63 -26.10 53.91
CA ASN A 188 -8.51 -27.06 53.25
C ASN A 188 -9.81 -26.42 52.71
N THR A 189 -9.90 -25.10 52.67
CA THR A 189 -11.11 -24.37 52.26
C THR A 189 -10.87 -23.64 50.94
N ILE A 190 -11.65 -23.98 49.91
CA ILE A 190 -11.61 -23.33 48.59
C ILE A 190 -12.52 -22.10 48.59
N LEU A 191 -12.00 -21.00 48.04
CA LEU A 191 -12.66 -19.72 47.88
C LEU A 191 -12.89 -19.45 46.39
N PRO A 192 -14.12 -19.69 45.90
CA PRO A 192 -14.40 -19.67 44.48
C PRO A 192 -14.39 -18.25 43.89
N GLY A 193 -13.74 -18.08 42.74
CA GLY A 193 -13.71 -16.82 41.99
C GLY A 193 -12.88 -15.69 42.63
N TRP A 194 -12.19 -15.95 43.76
CA TRP A 194 -11.44 -14.93 44.50
C TRP A 194 -10.02 -14.69 43.97
N ARG A 195 -9.47 -15.56 43.11
CA ARG A 195 -8.14 -15.37 42.53
C ARG A 195 -8.12 -14.18 41.58
N GLN A 196 -9.15 -14.04 40.76
CA GLN A 196 -9.30 -12.91 39.85
C GLN A 196 -9.58 -11.58 40.58
N LYS A 197 -10.20 -11.66 41.77
CA LYS A 197 -10.61 -10.49 42.57
C LYS A 197 -9.51 -9.94 43.47
N LEU A 198 -8.53 -10.77 43.83
CA LEU A 198 -7.37 -10.41 44.65
C LEU A 198 -6.06 -10.74 43.92
N PRO A 199 -5.79 -10.14 42.75
CA PRO A 199 -4.52 -10.31 42.05
C PRO A 199 -3.40 -9.51 42.72
N GLY A 200 -2.16 -9.80 42.32
CA GLY A 200 -1.01 -8.92 42.56
C GLY A 200 -0.81 -8.56 44.04
N GLN A 201 -0.74 -7.26 44.35
CA GLN A 201 -0.51 -6.79 45.72
C GLN A 201 -1.74 -6.93 46.63
N LEU A 202 -2.95 -7.15 46.09
CA LEU A 202 -4.15 -7.33 46.91
C LEU A 202 -4.11 -8.63 47.72
N LEU A 203 -3.47 -9.69 47.20
CA LEU A 203 -3.32 -10.97 47.90
C LEU A 203 -2.47 -10.85 49.19
N PRO A 204 -1.22 -10.33 49.14
CA PRO A 204 -0.42 -10.11 50.35
C PRO A 204 -1.05 -9.08 51.30
N LEU A 205 -1.69 -8.02 50.79
CA LEU A 205 -2.45 -7.07 51.62
C LEU A 205 -3.58 -7.76 52.39
N THR A 206 -4.29 -8.68 51.74
CA THR A 206 -5.37 -9.47 52.37
C THR A 206 -4.83 -10.44 53.42
N ARG A 207 -3.67 -11.07 53.16
CA ARG A 207 -3.00 -11.96 54.13
C ARG A 207 -2.53 -11.21 55.38
N SER A 208 -1.98 -10.02 55.18
CA SER A 208 -1.46 -9.15 56.24
C SER A 208 -2.59 -8.59 57.10
N GLY A 209 -3.64 -8.05 56.47
CA GLY A 209 -4.71 -7.32 57.13
C GLY A 209 -4.27 -6.02 57.82
N ALA A 210 -2.99 -5.63 57.69
CA ALA A 210 -2.45 -4.39 58.24
C ALA A 210 -2.58 -3.23 57.24
N VAL A 211 -2.37 -2.01 57.74
CA VAL A 211 -2.26 -0.81 56.90
C VAL A 211 -0.89 -0.80 56.23
N GLU A 212 -0.87 -0.75 54.90
CA GLU A 212 0.34 -0.68 54.09
C GLU A 212 0.37 0.63 53.32
N ARG A 213 1.56 1.20 53.16
CA ARG A 213 1.76 2.48 52.49
C ARG A 213 2.41 2.28 51.13
N LEU A 214 1.68 2.59 50.08
CA LEU A 214 2.12 2.52 48.69
C LEU A 214 2.64 3.88 48.22
N GLN A 215 3.78 3.89 47.51
CA GLN A 215 4.42 5.12 47.00
C GLN A 215 5.04 4.92 45.62
N GLY A 216 5.33 6.02 44.92
CA GLY A 216 6.09 5.99 43.66
C GLY A 216 5.42 5.15 42.58
N ASN A 217 6.21 4.36 41.84
CA ASN A 217 5.68 3.52 40.75
C ASN A 217 4.78 2.39 41.27
N GLU A 218 5.04 1.87 42.47
CA GLU A 218 4.23 0.81 43.09
C GLU A 218 2.79 1.29 43.35
N LEU A 219 2.63 2.54 43.77
CA LEU A 219 1.31 3.17 43.91
C LEU A 219 0.57 3.24 42.56
N LEU A 220 1.25 3.69 41.51
CA LEU A 220 0.64 3.87 40.19
C LEU A 220 0.29 2.53 39.55
N SER A 221 1.17 1.52 39.67
CA SER A 221 0.88 0.15 39.21
C SER A 221 -0.24 -0.48 40.02
N PHE A 222 -0.28 -0.30 41.34
CA PHE A 222 -1.38 -0.78 42.17
C PHE A 222 -2.73 -0.17 41.75
N ILE A 223 -2.77 1.14 41.47
CA ILE A 223 -3.99 1.80 41.00
C ILE A 223 -4.45 1.20 39.66
N GLN A 224 -3.55 1.00 38.70
CA GLN A 224 -3.89 0.54 37.35
C GLN A 224 -4.16 -0.97 37.26
N ASP A 225 -3.29 -1.81 37.82
CA ASP A 225 -3.31 -3.27 37.62
C ASP A 225 -4.23 -3.97 38.63
N ASP A 226 -4.18 -3.54 39.88
CA ASP A 226 -4.84 -4.25 40.98
C ASP A 226 -6.19 -3.61 41.32
N LEU A 227 -6.22 -2.28 41.50
CA LEU A 227 -7.38 -1.56 42.02
C LEU A 227 -8.43 -1.27 40.93
N THR A 228 -8.04 -0.71 39.79
CA THR A 228 -9.00 -0.29 38.73
C THR A 228 -9.86 -1.46 38.22
N PRO A 229 -9.33 -2.66 37.92
CA PRO A 229 -10.14 -3.78 37.46
C PRO A 229 -11.04 -4.36 38.55
N ASN A 230 -10.65 -4.23 39.83
CA ASN A 230 -11.31 -4.88 40.96
C ASN A 230 -12.10 -3.94 41.86
N ALA A 231 -12.15 -2.64 41.56
CA ALA A 231 -12.77 -1.63 42.41
C ALA A 231 -14.22 -1.94 42.80
N ARG A 232 -15.02 -2.47 41.85
CA ARG A 232 -16.41 -2.90 42.11
C ARG A 232 -16.49 -4.07 43.09
N ASN A 233 -15.54 -5.01 43.00
CA ASN A 233 -15.50 -6.19 43.88
C ASN A 233 -15.03 -5.85 45.29
N LEU A 234 -14.24 -4.78 45.44
CA LEU A 234 -13.63 -4.34 46.71
C LEU A 234 -14.34 -3.13 47.33
N ASP A 235 -15.46 -2.68 46.74
CA ASP A 235 -16.27 -1.54 47.18
C ASP A 235 -15.49 -0.22 47.29
N VAL A 236 -14.71 0.09 46.24
CA VAL A 236 -13.89 1.30 46.15
C VAL A 236 -14.45 2.26 45.10
N ASP A 237 -14.65 3.52 45.49
CA ASP A 237 -15.01 4.60 44.57
C ASP A 237 -13.77 5.13 43.84
N MET A 238 -13.63 4.74 42.56
CA MET A 238 -12.52 5.16 41.71
C MET A 238 -12.54 6.65 41.37
N SER A 239 -13.67 7.35 41.50
CA SER A 239 -13.73 8.78 41.15
C SER A 239 -12.83 9.63 42.04
N VAL A 240 -12.75 9.30 43.34
CA VAL A 240 -11.91 10.00 44.31
C VAL A 240 -10.42 9.72 44.05
N VAL A 241 -10.10 8.47 43.69
CA VAL A 241 -8.72 8.04 43.39
C VAL A 241 -8.23 8.68 42.09
N GLN A 242 -9.03 8.67 41.02
CA GLN A 242 -8.66 9.24 39.72
C GLN A 242 -8.55 10.77 39.75
N ASN A 243 -9.35 11.45 40.57
CA ASN A 243 -9.22 12.90 40.78
C ASN A 243 -7.92 13.28 41.50
N THR A 244 -7.40 12.40 42.36
CA THR A 244 -6.17 12.64 43.13
C THR A 244 -4.91 12.21 42.36
N TYR A 245 -5.00 11.09 41.64
CA TYR A 245 -3.93 10.53 40.82
C TYR A 245 -4.40 10.41 39.38
N ARG A 246 -4.32 11.52 38.64
CA ARG A 246 -4.74 11.57 37.23
C ARG A 246 -3.70 10.87 36.36
N ILE A 247 -3.98 9.62 36.00
CA ILE A 247 -3.14 8.80 35.10
C ILE A 247 -3.80 8.78 33.72
N LEU A 248 -3.06 9.22 32.70
CA LEU A 248 -3.45 9.28 31.30
C LEU A 248 -2.78 8.14 30.54
N ASP A 249 -3.53 7.48 29.67
CA ASP A 249 -3.00 6.43 28.81
C ASP A 249 -2.37 7.04 27.55
N ALA A 250 -1.06 6.86 27.38
CA ALA A 250 -0.34 7.35 26.21
C ALA A 250 -0.82 6.71 24.89
N ALA A 251 -1.40 5.50 24.93
CA ALA A 251 -1.95 4.84 23.74
C ALA A 251 -3.17 5.57 23.16
N LEU A 252 -3.86 6.38 23.98
CA LEU A 252 -5.00 7.20 23.54
C LEU A 252 -4.57 8.57 23.01
N CYS A 253 -3.30 8.93 23.12
CA CYS A 253 -2.77 10.21 22.66
C CYS A 253 -2.43 10.16 21.16
N SER A 254 -2.87 11.18 20.41
CA SER A 254 -2.53 11.32 18.99
C SER A 254 -1.14 11.94 18.78
N VAL A 255 -0.42 11.48 17.76
CA VAL A 255 0.82 12.13 17.30
C VAL A 255 0.46 13.27 16.36
N LYS A 256 1.06 14.44 16.60
CA LYS A 256 0.93 15.63 15.77
C LYS A 256 2.30 16.20 15.48
N PHE A 257 2.43 16.97 14.40
CA PHE A 257 3.67 17.68 14.11
C PHE A 257 3.63 19.11 14.63
N LYS A 258 4.80 19.60 15.04
CA LYS A 258 5.01 21.00 15.42
C LYS A 258 6.13 21.57 14.55
N LEU A 259 5.94 22.77 14.04
CA LEU A 259 6.97 23.49 13.29
C LEU A 259 7.98 24.12 14.25
N GLU A 260 9.27 23.84 14.05
CA GLU A 260 10.38 24.45 14.81
C GLU A 260 11.41 25.06 13.87
N GLN A 261 11.97 26.21 14.27
CA GLN A 261 13.03 26.91 13.55
C GLN A 261 14.38 26.59 14.16
N GLY A 262 15.36 26.28 13.32
CA GLY A 262 16.75 26.08 13.70
C GLY A 262 17.70 26.96 12.86
N PHE A 263 18.99 26.95 13.22
CA PHE A 263 20.04 27.66 12.49
C PHE A 263 21.21 26.75 12.22
N GLU A 264 21.72 26.79 11.00
CA GLU A 264 22.88 26.02 10.56
C GLU A 264 23.90 26.99 9.92
N HIS A 265 25.06 27.18 10.58
CA HIS A 265 26.11 28.11 10.14
C HIS A 265 25.59 29.54 9.83
N GLY A 266 24.60 30.02 10.58
CA GLY A 266 24.01 31.36 10.43
C GLY A 266 22.86 31.47 9.44
N VAL A 267 22.48 30.38 8.78
CA VAL A 267 21.32 30.30 7.89
C VAL A 267 20.18 29.60 8.63
N GLY A 268 18.98 30.17 8.60
CA GLY A 268 17.80 29.55 9.19
C GLY A 268 17.32 28.31 8.44
N TYR A 269 16.67 27.40 9.14
CA TYR A 269 15.91 26.31 8.53
C TYR A 269 14.68 25.98 9.38
N TYR A 270 13.71 25.31 8.78
CA TYR A 270 12.53 24.82 9.48
C TYR A 270 12.49 23.30 9.46
N GLN A 271 11.96 22.72 10.53
CA GLN A 271 11.69 21.30 10.63
C GLN A 271 10.35 21.04 11.30
N ALA A 272 9.67 19.99 10.87
CA ALA A 272 8.47 19.48 11.50
C ALA A 272 8.85 18.36 12.48
N VAL A 273 8.63 18.60 13.77
CA VAL A 273 8.98 17.69 14.86
C VAL A 273 7.76 16.89 15.30
N PRO A 274 7.84 15.55 15.37
CA PRO A 274 6.74 14.73 15.86
C PRO A 274 6.58 14.88 17.38
N CYS A 275 5.36 15.15 17.82
CA CYS A 275 4.99 15.39 19.21
C CYS A 275 3.79 14.55 19.60
N LEU A 276 3.77 14.07 20.84
CA LEU A 276 2.60 13.45 21.44
C LEU A 276 1.66 14.55 21.96
N SER A 277 0.39 14.49 21.59
CA SER A 277 -0.63 15.45 22.04
C SER A 277 -1.29 14.96 23.33
N VAL A 278 -1.02 15.67 24.44
CA VAL A 278 -1.54 15.34 25.77
C VAL A 278 -2.25 16.57 26.34
N ASP A 279 -3.56 16.49 26.61
CA ASP A 279 -4.35 17.58 27.23
C ASP A 279 -4.21 18.98 26.57
N SER A 280 -3.90 19.03 25.27
CA SER A 280 -3.60 20.24 24.45
C SER A 280 -2.13 20.65 24.38
N ASP A 281 -1.25 20.06 25.18
CA ASP A 281 0.19 20.24 25.06
C ASP A 281 0.78 19.30 24.00
N LEU A 282 1.82 19.77 23.32
CA LEU A 282 2.59 18.99 22.35
C LEU A 282 3.98 18.71 22.93
N ILE A 283 4.20 17.46 23.31
CA ILE A 283 5.46 17.01 23.90
C ILE A 283 6.30 16.33 22.81
N PRO A 284 7.48 16.85 22.45
CA PRO A 284 8.33 16.22 21.44
C PRO A 284 8.70 14.79 21.82
N LEU A 285 8.58 13.87 20.86
CA LEU A 285 8.92 12.46 21.10
C LEU A 285 10.37 12.30 21.56
N SER A 286 11.30 13.12 21.05
CA SER A 286 12.72 13.12 21.46
C SER A 286 12.95 13.31 22.96
N VAL A 287 12.04 14.00 23.66
CA VAL A 287 12.10 14.18 25.12
C VAL A 287 11.61 12.92 25.85
N LEU A 288 10.68 12.18 25.25
CA LEU A 288 10.10 10.96 25.78
C LEU A 288 10.98 9.74 25.49
N ASP A 289 11.70 9.72 24.37
CA ASP A 289 12.54 8.62 23.89
C ASP A 289 13.44 8.06 24.99
N ARG A 290 14.23 8.92 25.66
CA ARG A 290 15.15 8.51 26.73
C ARG A 290 14.45 7.80 27.89
N LYS A 291 13.23 8.22 28.22
CA LYS A 291 12.46 7.66 29.35
C LYS A 291 11.72 6.38 28.95
N ILE A 292 11.28 6.27 27.70
CA ILE A 292 10.69 5.03 27.15
C ILE A 292 11.77 3.95 27.04
N GLU A 293 12.94 4.30 26.50
CA GLU A 293 14.09 3.41 26.32
C GLU A 293 14.68 2.95 27.65
N SER A 294 14.65 3.80 28.70
CA SER A 294 15.05 3.40 30.05
C SER A 294 14.07 2.45 30.74
N GLY A 295 12.98 2.05 30.06
CA GLY A 295 11.98 1.13 30.58
C GLY A 295 10.95 1.74 31.51
N ALA A 296 10.87 3.06 31.66
CA ALA A 296 9.91 3.69 32.58
C ALA A 296 8.46 3.37 32.18
N ARG A 297 7.62 2.96 33.14
CA ARG A 297 6.18 2.74 32.89
C ARG A 297 5.36 4.02 33.02
N PHE A 298 5.78 4.93 33.89
CA PHE A 298 5.08 6.18 34.15
C PHE A 298 6.02 7.37 34.03
N ILE A 299 5.52 8.46 33.45
CA ILE A 299 6.18 9.77 33.45
C ILE A 299 5.28 10.78 34.13
N ARG A 300 5.87 11.60 34.99
CA ARG A 300 5.18 12.76 35.53
C ARG A 300 5.14 13.90 34.51
N LEU A 301 3.94 14.35 34.22
CA LEU A 301 3.61 15.65 33.66
C LEU A 301 3.19 16.57 34.82
N ASP A 302 3.12 17.88 34.62
CA ASP A 302 2.99 18.89 35.70
C ASP A 302 2.02 18.46 36.83
N ASP A 303 0.75 18.21 36.47
CA ASP A 303 -0.32 17.76 37.39
C ASP A 303 -0.91 16.38 37.05
N SER A 304 -0.30 15.63 36.12
CA SER A 304 -0.80 14.32 35.69
C SER A 304 0.34 13.31 35.47
N TRP A 305 -0.01 12.04 35.33
CA TRP A 305 0.92 10.98 34.98
C TRP A 305 0.56 10.43 33.61
N LEU A 306 1.57 10.17 32.79
CA LEU A 306 1.42 9.53 31.50
C LEU A 306 1.93 8.09 31.61
N GLU A 307 1.09 7.12 31.28
CA GLU A 307 1.42 5.70 31.32
C GLU A 307 1.84 5.18 29.94
N PHE A 308 2.97 4.47 29.90
CA PHE A 308 3.48 3.74 28.75
C PHE A 308 3.15 2.25 28.87
N ASN A 309 1.88 1.93 28.65
CA ASN A 309 1.39 0.56 28.64
C ASN A 309 1.97 -0.24 27.45
N GLN A 310 1.69 -1.54 27.42
CA GLN A 310 2.19 -2.42 26.36
C GLN A 310 1.70 -1.99 24.97
N GLN A 311 0.46 -1.50 24.86
CA GLN A 311 -0.11 -1.03 23.59
C GLN A 311 0.68 0.16 23.05
N PHE A 312 0.92 1.18 23.88
CA PHE A 312 1.74 2.34 23.52
C PHE A 312 3.16 1.94 23.14
N ARG A 313 3.78 0.99 23.86
CA ARG A 313 5.12 0.49 23.53
C ARG A 313 5.16 -0.21 22.18
N SER A 314 4.14 -0.99 21.82
CA SER A 314 4.00 -1.57 20.49
C SER A 314 3.82 -0.48 19.42
N TYR A 315 2.98 0.53 19.67
CA TYR A 315 2.82 1.66 18.76
C TYR A 315 4.13 2.46 18.59
N TYR A 316 4.83 2.77 19.67
CA TYR A 316 6.12 3.46 19.66
C TYR A 316 7.20 2.65 18.94
N ALA A 317 7.27 1.33 19.16
CA ALA A 317 8.20 0.45 18.42
C ALA A 317 7.91 0.47 16.91
N SER A 318 6.63 0.45 16.52
CA SER A 318 6.24 0.60 15.12
C SER A 318 6.64 1.96 14.53
N TRP A 319 6.59 3.04 15.32
CA TRP A 319 7.05 4.38 14.90
C TRP A 319 8.56 4.44 14.71
N LYS A 320 9.33 3.82 15.62
CA LYS A 320 10.79 3.70 15.50
C LYS A 320 11.18 2.87 14.29
N GLN A 321 10.50 1.75 14.03
CA GLN A 321 10.71 0.94 12.81
C GLN A 321 10.40 1.73 11.54
N LYS A 322 9.36 2.58 11.57
CA LYS A 322 9.01 3.50 10.46
C LYS A 322 9.87 4.77 10.39
N SER A 323 10.89 4.91 11.24
CA SER A 323 11.83 6.05 11.26
C SER A 323 11.15 7.43 11.26
N ILE A 324 10.11 7.62 12.07
CA ILE A 324 9.44 8.92 12.22
C ILE A 324 10.39 9.92 12.91
N ASN A 325 11.19 10.62 12.10
CA ASN A 325 12.19 11.61 12.53
C ASN A 325 11.70 13.04 12.23
N PRO A 326 12.34 14.08 12.83
CA PRO A 326 12.11 15.46 12.41
C PRO A 326 12.34 15.63 10.90
N ILE A 327 11.37 16.22 10.21
CA ILE A 327 11.39 16.39 8.75
C ILE A 327 11.83 17.81 8.44
N ARG A 328 12.95 17.99 7.73
CA ARG A 328 13.43 19.31 7.29
C ARG A 328 12.55 19.83 6.14
N LEU A 329 12.11 21.08 6.26
CA LEU A 329 11.30 21.74 5.23
C LEU A 329 12.19 22.27 4.10
N THR A 330 11.67 22.24 2.88
CA THR A 330 12.30 22.85 1.70
C THR A 330 12.00 24.36 1.66
N PRO A 331 12.79 25.16 0.92
CA PRO A 331 12.49 26.58 0.72
C PRO A 331 11.08 26.82 0.15
N GLN A 332 10.60 25.97 -0.76
CA GLN A 332 9.24 26.05 -1.32
C GLN A 332 8.15 25.93 -0.24
N GLU A 333 8.33 25.01 0.71
CA GLU A 333 7.39 24.82 1.82
C GLU A 333 7.43 25.98 2.83
N VAL A 334 8.62 26.55 3.05
CA VAL A 334 8.78 27.72 3.93
C VAL A 334 8.18 28.98 3.30
N MET A 335 8.29 29.16 1.98
CA MET A 335 7.63 30.26 1.23
C MET A 335 6.12 30.08 1.11
N GLY A 336 5.64 28.84 1.18
CA GLY A 336 4.23 28.49 1.00
C GLY A 336 3.82 28.24 -0.45
N SER A 337 4.77 28.03 -1.37
CA SER A 337 4.49 27.65 -2.75
C SER A 337 4.12 26.17 -2.90
N TYR A 338 4.62 25.31 -1.99
CA TYR A 338 4.28 23.89 -1.93
C TYR A 338 3.76 23.52 -0.54
N LEU A 339 2.46 23.24 -0.43
CA LEU A 339 1.80 23.03 0.86
C LEU A 339 1.37 21.58 1.13
N ASN A 340 1.42 20.68 0.14
CA ASN A 340 0.86 19.33 0.26
C ASN A 340 1.37 18.56 1.47
N ARG A 341 2.69 18.57 1.72
CA ARG A 341 3.29 17.88 2.86
C ARG A 341 2.92 18.56 4.19
N LEU A 342 2.93 19.90 4.24
CA LEU A 342 2.53 20.66 5.42
C LEU A 342 1.05 20.46 5.77
N SER A 343 0.15 20.49 4.79
CA SER A 343 -1.29 20.28 4.97
C SER A 343 -1.59 18.87 5.49
N ARG A 344 -0.92 17.83 4.98
CA ARG A 344 -1.03 16.45 5.50
C ARG A 344 -0.55 16.34 6.96
N MET A 345 0.42 17.15 7.35
CA MET A 345 0.96 17.21 8.71
C MET A 345 0.17 18.15 9.64
N GLY A 346 -0.86 18.84 9.13
CA GLY A 346 -1.63 19.84 9.87
C GLY A 346 -0.84 21.10 10.23
N LEU A 347 0.23 21.39 9.49
CA LEU A 347 1.10 22.56 9.68
C LEU A 347 0.77 23.67 8.68
N GLN A 348 1.15 24.89 9.04
CA GLN A 348 1.08 26.08 8.18
C GLN A 348 2.49 26.63 7.95
N PRO A 349 2.75 27.26 6.80
CA PRO A 349 4.05 27.89 6.53
C PRO A 349 4.29 29.03 7.55
N PRO A 350 5.57 29.33 7.85
CA PRO A 350 5.91 30.42 8.75
C PRO A 350 5.48 31.78 8.16
N ALA A 351 5.02 32.69 9.02
CA ALA A 351 4.69 34.04 8.60
C ALA A 351 5.96 34.88 8.44
N ILE A 352 6.33 35.23 7.20
CA ILE A 352 7.53 35.99 6.88
C ILE A 352 7.14 37.42 6.53
N LYS A 353 7.77 38.40 7.20
CA LYS A 353 7.54 39.83 6.97
C LYS A 353 8.87 40.57 7.02
N VAL A 354 9.15 41.34 5.97
CA VAL A 354 10.31 42.24 5.89
C VAL A 354 9.90 43.61 6.43
N GLU A 355 10.71 44.19 7.32
CA GLU A 355 10.44 45.53 7.84
C GLU A 355 10.71 46.62 6.79
N ASN A 356 10.06 47.77 6.92
CA ASN A 356 10.23 48.91 6.01
C ASN A 356 11.35 49.83 6.50
N ALA A 357 12.31 50.13 5.63
CA ALA A 357 13.43 51.04 5.85
C ALA A 357 13.20 52.42 5.20
N LYS A 358 14.11 53.35 5.50
CA LYS A 358 14.06 54.73 4.98
C LYS A 358 14.80 54.91 3.66
N ASP A 359 15.78 54.05 3.40
CA ASP A 359 16.65 54.09 2.22
C ASP A 359 16.63 52.76 1.47
N GLU A 360 16.83 52.79 0.14
CA GLU A 360 16.78 51.61 -0.73
C GLU A 360 17.88 50.60 -0.37
N ARG A 361 19.08 51.08 0.00
CA ARG A 361 20.18 50.22 0.46
C ARG A 361 19.87 49.50 1.78
N GLU A 362 19.28 50.23 2.73
CA GLU A 362 18.87 49.66 4.03
C GLU A 362 17.75 48.64 3.83
N GLN A 363 16.79 48.92 2.94
CA GLN A 363 15.73 47.98 2.56
C GLN A 363 16.28 46.69 1.94
N ALA A 364 17.26 46.80 1.05
CA ALA A 364 17.93 45.64 0.45
C ALA A 364 18.66 44.79 1.50
N HIS A 365 19.33 45.43 2.47
CA HIS A 365 19.99 44.73 3.58
C HIS A 365 18.98 43.99 4.47
N LEU A 366 17.86 44.63 4.84
CA LEU A 366 16.78 44.01 5.64
C LEU A 366 16.13 42.84 4.92
N LEU A 367 15.92 42.94 3.61
CA LEU A 367 15.40 41.84 2.79
C LEU A 367 16.35 40.63 2.86
N VAL A 368 17.65 40.85 2.64
CA VAL A 368 18.66 39.79 2.66
C VAL A 368 18.77 39.15 4.06
N ASP A 369 18.80 39.94 5.14
CA ASP A 369 18.85 39.45 6.52
C ASP A 369 17.60 38.65 6.91
N THR A 370 16.41 39.11 6.49
CA THR A 370 15.16 38.40 6.73
C THR A 370 15.16 37.05 6.02
N MET A 371 15.52 37.02 4.74
CA MET A 371 15.57 35.76 3.97
C MET A 371 16.65 34.81 4.50
N GLN A 372 17.77 35.33 5.00
CA GLN A 372 18.79 34.53 5.69
C GLN A 372 18.24 33.85 6.95
N LYS A 373 17.49 34.58 7.79
CA LYS A 373 16.87 34.05 9.01
C LYS A 373 15.85 32.95 8.73
N HIS A 374 15.22 32.97 7.56
CA HIS A 374 14.26 31.96 7.14
C HIS A 374 14.85 30.88 6.22
N GLY A 375 16.11 31.03 5.77
CA GLY A 375 16.77 30.10 4.86
C GLY A 375 16.24 30.14 3.42
N LEU A 376 15.64 31.26 3.01
CA LEU A 376 15.01 31.40 1.70
C LEU A 376 15.96 32.04 0.68
N PRO A 377 15.97 31.59 -0.58
CA PRO A 377 16.72 32.28 -1.62
C PRO A 377 16.22 33.72 -1.75
N VAL A 378 17.11 34.66 -2.07
CA VAL A 378 16.77 36.08 -2.19
C VAL A 378 17.41 36.70 -3.43
N GLY A 379 16.68 37.62 -4.07
CA GLY A 379 17.15 38.34 -5.24
C GLY A 379 16.82 39.82 -5.19
N PHE A 380 17.59 40.66 -5.87
CA PHE A 380 17.17 42.03 -6.11
C PHE A 380 17.71 42.61 -7.42
N SER A 381 16.97 43.54 -8.00
CA SER A 381 17.40 44.33 -9.16
C SER A 381 17.61 45.80 -8.79
N GLY A 382 18.61 46.43 -9.40
CA GLY A 382 19.01 47.80 -9.06
C GLY A 382 20.23 47.86 -8.12
N LEU A 383 20.58 49.05 -7.61
CA LEU A 383 21.77 49.26 -6.76
C LEU A 383 23.11 48.71 -7.33
N GLN A 384 23.29 48.74 -8.65
CA GLN A 384 24.37 48.00 -9.34
C GLN A 384 25.80 48.36 -8.89
N GLN A 385 26.03 49.58 -8.42
CA GLN A 385 27.32 50.03 -7.90
C GLN A 385 27.55 49.65 -6.42
N GLU A 386 26.47 49.46 -5.66
CA GLU A 386 26.49 49.25 -4.20
C GLU A 386 26.28 47.78 -3.80
N ALA A 387 25.70 46.95 -4.69
CA ALA A 387 25.43 45.54 -4.43
C ALA A 387 26.70 44.73 -4.07
N GLY A 388 27.85 45.09 -4.65
CA GLY A 388 29.13 44.47 -4.31
C GLY A 388 29.57 44.75 -2.87
N ASP A 389 29.35 45.97 -2.39
CA ASP A 389 29.67 46.34 -1.02
C ASP A 389 28.69 45.69 -0.02
N LEU A 390 27.40 45.62 -0.37
CA LEU A 390 26.38 44.94 0.41
C LEU A 390 26.69 43.44 0.59
N PHE A 391 27.05 42.73 -0.49
CA PHE A 391 27.44 41.32 -0.38
C PHE A 391 28.75 41.11 0.38
N ALA A 392 29.71 42.04 0.28
CA ALA A 392 30.91 42.00 1.09
C ALA A 392 30.60 42.19 2.59
N GLU A 393 29.63 43.04 2.94
CA GLU A 393 29.12 43.20 4.32
C GLU A 393 28.46 41.91 4.83
N VAL A 394 27.60 41.27 4.02
CA VAL A 394 26.96 39.97 4.35
C VAL A 394 28.01 38.88 4.57
N CYS A 395 29.02 38.79 3.70
CA CYS A 395 30.13 37.85 3.85
C CYS A 395 30.94 38.12 5.12
N SER A 396 31.21 39.40 5.43
CA SER A 396 31.93 39.80 6.63
C SER A 396 31.18 39.40 7.90
N SER A 397 29.87 39.65 7.95
CA SER A 397 28.99 39.26 9.07
C SER A 397 29.00 37.75 9.30
N LEU A 398 28.77 36.96 8.25
CA LEU A 398 28.77 35.50 8.31
C LEU A 398 30.11 34.92 8.75
N LEU A 399 31.23 35.41 8.21
CA LEU A 399 32.56 34.89 8.55
C LEU A 399 33.04 35.32 9.94
N THR A 400 32.54 36.45 10.44
CA THR A 400 32.82 36.92 11.81
C THR A 400 32.09 36.07 12.85
N GLN A 401 30.84 35.69 12.58
CA GLN A 401 30.04 34.88 13.50
C GLN A 401 30.28 33.36 13.34
N TYR A 402 30.60 32.91 12.12
CA TYR A 402 30.76 31.51 11.76
C TYR A 402 32.05 31.30 10.93
N HIS A 403 33.17 31.11 11.61
CA HIS A 403 34.50 31.06 10.98
C HIS A 403 34.74 29.87 10.00
N ARG A 404 33.89 28.84 10.01
CA ARG A 404 33.97 27.69 9.09
C ARG A 404 33.05 27.79 7.87
N THR A 405 32.36 28.92 7.70
CA THR A 405 31.47 29.16 6.55
C THR A 405 32.24 29.06 5.24
N LYS A 406 31.65 28.38 4.25
CA LYS A 406 32.17 28.27 2.88
C LYS A 406 31.29 29.13 1.98
N ILE A 407 31.86 30.18 1.41
CA ILE A 407 31.12 31.14 0.58
C ILE A 407 31.67 31.09 -0.85
N LEU A 408 30.78 30.86 -1.82
CA LEU A 408 31.09 30.97 -3.24
C LEU A 408 30.43 32.22 -3.81
N TRP A 409 31.20 33.05 -4.51
CA TRP A 409 30.70 34.22 -5.22
C TRP A 409 30.95 34.08 -6.71
N LEU A 410 29.87 33.86 -7.47
CA LEU A 410 29.84 33.71 -8.92
C LEU A 410 29.41 35.01 -9.60
N LEU A 411 30.22 35.48 -10.55
CA LEU A 411 29.95 36.72 -11.29
C LEU A 411 30.63 36.75 -12.67
N PRO A 412 30.16 37.58 -13.61
CA PRO A 412 30.79 37.74 -14.92
C PRO A 412 32.26 38.17 -14.80
N ARG A 413 33.13 37.70 -15.71
CA ARG A 413 34.58 38.02 -15.71
C ARG A 413 34.88 39.51 -15.56
N ARG A 414 34.09 40.37 -16.23
CA ARG A 414 34.23 41.83 -16.18
C ARG A 414 34.01 42.46 -14.80
N LYS A 415 33.34 41.77 -13.87
CA LYS A 415 33.02 42.26 -12.52
C LYS A 415 33.93 41.67 -11.42
N LEU A 416 34.83 40.73 -11.73
CA LEU A 416 35.73 40.09 -10.76
C LEU A 416 36.60 41.10 -9.97
N SER A 417 37.16 42.10 -10.65
CA SER A 417 38.00 43.13 -10.02
C SER A 417 37.21 44.03 -9.07
N GLY A 418 35.94 44.30 -9.39
CA GLY A 418 35.02 45.06 -8.53
C GLY A 418 34.74 44.31 -7.23
N ALA A 419 34.31 43.04 -7.32
CA ALA A 419 34.02 42.23 -6.13
C ALA A 419 35.26 42.03 -5.23
N ALA A 420 36.42 41.79 -5.82
CA ALA A 420 37.69 41.72 -5.09
C ALA A 420 38.01 43.04 -4.35
N SER A 421 37.68 44.19 -4.95
CA SER A 421 37.87 45.51 -4.32
C SER A 421 36.91 45.72 -3.14
N SER A 422 35.63 45.38 -3.29
CA SER A 422 34.63 45.45 -2.23
C SER A 422 34.98 44.53 -1.04
N LEU A 423 35.39 43.30 -1.30
CA LEU A 423 35.85 42.37 -0.25
C LEU A 423 37.09 42.87 0.47
N LYS A 424 38.05 43.47 -0.26
CA LYS A 424 39.25 44.08 0.33
C LYS A 424 38.89 45.27 1.22
N GLN A 425 37.95 46.11 0.80
CA GLN A 425 37.45 47.24 1.58
C GLN A 425 36.73 46.78 2.85
N ALA A 426 35.93 45.72 2.76
CA ALA A 426 35.25 45.09 3.89
C ALA A 426 36.17 44.21 4.78
N LYS A 427 37.46 44.11 4.45
CA LYS A 427 38.48 43.27 5.11
C LYS A 427 38.12 41.77 5.15
N VAL A 428 37.40 41.29 4.14
CA VAL A 428 37.02 39.87 4.00
C VAL A 428 38.10 39.12 3.23
N PRO A 429 38.64 38.00 3.76
CA PRO A 429 39.61 37.19 3.03
C PRO A 429 38.95 36.50 1.83
N TYR A 430 39.59 36.62 0.66
CA TYR A 430 39.08 36.04 -0.59
C TYR A 430 40.19 35.40 -1.42
N LYS A 431 39.80 34.45 -2.27
CA LYS A 431 40.68 33.75 -3.21
C LYS A 431 39.99 33.53 -4.55
N THR A 432 40.81 33.27 -5.57
CA THR A 432 40.36 32.89 -6.92
C THR A 432 40.72 31.45 -7.27
N ASP A 433 41.46 30.76 -6.40
CA ASP A 433 41.83 29.35 -6.51
C ASP A 433 41.12 28.53 -5.42
N GLY A 434 40.80 27.26 -5.71
CA GLY A 434 40.03 26.38 -4.82
C GLY A 434 40.76 25.91 -3.54
N SER A 435 41.85 26.58 -3.14
CA SER A 435 42.69 26.16 -2.01
C SER A 435 42.20 26.77 -0.69
N ARG A 436 41.85 25.92 0.29
CA ARG A 436 41.37 26.31 1.64
C ARG A 436 40.09 27.17 1.62
N LEU A 437 38.95 26.48 1.52
CA LEU A 437 37.62 27.09 1.32
C LEU A 437 36.92 27.59 2.61
N GLU A 438 37.38 27.15 3.79
CA GLU A 438 36.77 27.55 5.06
C GLU A 438 37.27 28.93 5.51
N GLY A 439 36.33 29.79 5.93
CA GLY A 439 36.66 31.09 6.50
C GLY A 439 37.08 32.13 5.45
N GLN A 440 36.84 31.87 4.16
CA GLN A 440 37.19 32.74 3.03
C GLN A 440 36.10 32.71 1.96
N VAL A 441 36.09 33.73 1.09
CA VAL A 441 35.20 33.80 -0.08
C VAL A 441 35.94 33.31 -1.33
N LEU A 442 35.42 32.30 -2.01
CA LEU A 442 35.90 31.91 -3.34
C LEU A 442 35.19 32.76 -4.39
N ILE A 443 35.94 33.58 -5.11
CA ILE A 443 35.43 34.37 -6.23
C ILE A 443 35.71 33.61 -7.53
N ALA A 444 34.66 33.31 -8.30
CA ALA A 444 34.79 32.57 -9.54
C ALA A 444 33.94 33.18 -10.67
N SER A 445 34.37 32.92 -11.90
CA SER A 445 33.61 33.23 -13.12
C SER A 445 33.16 31.94 -13.79
N PRO A 446 32.18 31.98 -14.71
CA PRO A 446 31.60 30.78 -15.28
C PRO A 446 32.54 29.79 -15.96
N ASP A 447 33.72 30.24 -16.35
CA ASP A 447 34.71 29.44 -17.07
C ASP A 447 35.69 28.69 -16.15
N VAL A 448 35.56 28.86 -14.83
CA VAL A 448 36.46 28.23 -13.84
C VAL A 448 35.77 26.99 -13.26
N PRO A 449 36.42 25.82 -13.23
CA PRO A 449 35.86 24.63 -12.59
C PRO A 449 35.68 24.89 -11.09
N LEU A 450 34.49 24.56 -10.57
CA LEU A 450 34.14 24.74 -9.17
C LEU A 450 34.37 23.45 -8.38
N PRO A 451 34.86 23.52 -7.13
CA PRO A 451 35.02 22.34 -6.29
C PRO A 451 33.65 21.81 -5.85
N ASP A 452 33.50 20.48 -5.86
CA ASP A 452 32.30 19.79 -5.39
C ASP A 452 32.32 19.66 -3.87
N VAL A 453 31.74 20.65 -3.19
CA VAL A 453 31.64 20.73 -1.72
C VAL A 453 30.29 21.29 -1.31
N GLN A 454 29.86 21.01 -0.08
CA GLN A 454 28.70 21.67 0.53
C GLN A 454 29.04 23.14 0.83
N TRP A 455 28.44 24.07 0.09
CA TRP A 455 28.56 25.50 0.31
C TRP A 455 27.58 25.97 1.39
N THR A 456 27.99 26.91 2.24
CA THR A 456 27.05 27.54 3.16
C THR A 456 26.19 28.55 2.40
N VAL A 457 26.81 29.36 1.55
CA VAL A 457 26.15 30.39 0.74
C VAL A 457 26.74 30.42 -0.66
N VAL A 458 25.89 30.55 -1.66
CA VAL A 458 26.29 30.88 -3.03
C VAL A 458 25.68 32.22 -3.44
N ILE A 459 26.54 33.15 -3.84
CA ILE A 459 26.17 34.50 -4.28
C ILE A 459 26.29 34.56 -5.80
N PHE A 460 25.20 34.91 -6.48
CA PHE A 460 25.15 35.07 -7.93
C PHE A 460 24.98 36.54 -8.31
N THR A 461 26.02 37.19 -8.84
CA THR A 461 25.88 38.56 -9.35
C THR A 461 25.53 38.55 -10.83
N ASP A 462 24.50 39.32 -11.20
CA ASP A 462 23.92 39.33 -12.55
C ASP A 462 23.60 37.90 -13.00
N VAL A 463 22.79 37.18 -12.20
CA VAL A 463 22.52 35.75 -12.42
C VAL A 463 21.98 35.51 -13.83
N ASP A 464 21.21 36.45 -14.34
CA ASP A 464 20.63 36.45 -15.68
C ASP A 464 21.66 36.62 -16.81
N ALA A 465 22.89 37.06 -16.51
CA ALA A 465 24.02 37.15 -17.44
C ALA A 465 24.96 35.93 -17.39
N ILE A 466 25.09 35.28 -16.23
CA ILE A 466 25.91 34.07 -16.06
C ILE A 466 25.14 32.77 -16.36
N VAL A 467 23.80 32.81 -16.34
CA VAL A 467 22.93 31.69 -16.70
C VAL A 467 22.35 31.91 -18.11
N SER A 468 23.24 32.03 -19.10
CA SER A 468 22.83 32.31 -20.49
C SER A 468 22.41 31.05 -21.27
N GLY A 469 22.87 29.86 -20.85
CA GLY A 469 22.60 28.59 -21.52
C GLY A 469 22.31 27.44 -20.55
N GLU A 470 21.69 26.39 -21.09
CA GLU A 470 21.17 25.25 -20.33
C GLU A 470 22.24 24.49 -19.54
N ARG A 471 23.42 24.31 -20.14
CA ARG A 471 24.56 23.64 -19.49
C ARG A 471 25.04 24.36 -18.23
N GLN A 472 25.06 25.69 -18.25
CA GLN A 472 25.47 26.51 -17.09
C GLN A 472 24.40 26.48 -16.01
N SER A 473 23.11 26.57 -16.38
CA SER A 473 21.99 26.44 -15.44
C SER A 473 22.01 25.07 -14.72
N LYS A 474 22.10 23.96 -15.48
CA LYS A 474 22.20 22.60 -14.92
C LYS A 474 23.43 22.46 -14.00
N GLY A 475 24.59 23.00 -14.41
CA GLY A 475 25.81 22.98 -13.61
C GLY A 475 25.72 23.72 -12.27
N TYR A 476 25.10 24.91 -12.23
CA TYR A 476 24.96 25.66 -10.98
C TYR A 476 23.81 25.18 -10.10
N SER A 477 22.75 24.63 -10.68
CA SER A 477 21.66 24.01 -9.93
C SER A 477 22.17 22.84 -9.08
N ALA A 478 23.11 22.06 -9.62
CA ALA A 478 23.72 20.91 -8.93
C ALA A 478 24.66 21.29 -7.76
N LEU A 479 24.98 22.58 -7.57
CA LEU A 479 25.84 23.02 -6.46
C LEU A 479 25.12 22.82 -5.12
N ARG A 480 25.64 21.93 -4.29
CA ARG A 480 25.09 21.68 -2.95
C ARG A 480 25.31 22.90 -2.06
N ARG A 481 24.23 23.48 -1.54
CA ARG A 481 24.29 24.72 -0.76
C ARG A 481 23.15 24.85 0.24
N ASN A 482 23.38 25.59 1.33
CA ASN A 482 22.34 25.87 2.33
C ASN A 482 21.54 27.14 2.00
N TRP A 483 22.14 28.13 1.32
CA TRP A 483 21.48 29.40 0.99
C TRP A 483 21.98 30.01 -0.32
N SER A 484 21.12 30.79 -0.98
CA SER A 484 21.41 31.45 -2.26
C SER A 484 21.00 32.91 -2.23
N VAL A 485 21.88 33.77 -2.73
CA VAL A 485 21.64 35.22 -2.83
C VAL A 485 21.98 35.66 -4.24
N CYS A 486 21.18 36.51 -4.87
CA CYS A 486 21.44 36.94 -6.24
C CYS A 486 21.12 38.40 -6.56
N THR A 487 21.70 38.92 -7.65
CA THR A 487 21.24 40.15 -8.30
C THR A 487 20.82 39.90 -9.74
N PHE A 488 19.88 40.72 -10.21
CA PHE A 488 19.41 40.73 -11.60
C PHE A 488 19.94 41.95 -12.33
N SER A 489 20.46 41.75 -13.55
CA SER A 489 20.99 42.84 -14.38
C SER A 489 19.87 43.72 -14.97
N ARG A 490 18.65 43.19 -15.06
CA ARG A 490 17.44 43.87 -15.54
C ARG A 490 16.28 43.64 -14.57
N GLU A 491 15.39 44.62 -14.45
CA GLU A 491 14.15 44.52 -13.67
C GLU A 491 13.14 43.55 -14.32
N ASP A 492 13.16 43.46 -15.65
CA ASP A 492 12.25 42.62 -16.44
C ASP A 492 12.82 41.23 -16.73
N TRP A 493 13.63 40.70 -15.80
CA TRP A 493 14.31 39.41 -15.94
C TRP A 493 13.34 38.22 -16.06
N ASP A 494 12.12 38.37 -15.54
CA ASP A 494 11.05 37.38 -15.47
C ASP A 494 10.15 37.36 -16.71
N ARG A 495 10.29 38.31 -17.64
CA ARG A 495 9.45 38.38 -18.87
C ARG A 495 9.66 37.21 -19.83
N ASP A 496 10.88 36.69 -19.88
CA ASP A 496 11.22 35.53 -20.71
C ASP A 496 11.11 34.27 -19.85
N ILE A 497 10.14 33.42 -20.20
CA ILE A 497 9.79 32.21 -19.44
C ILE A 497 11.01 31.27 -19.32
N LEU A 498 11.76 31.05 -20.40
CA LEU A 498 12.91 30.15 -20.40
C LEU A 498 14.05 30.71 -19.56
N ARG A 499 14.24 32.03 -19.62
CA ARG A 499 15.24 32.72 -18.79
C ARG A 499 14.88 32.66 -17.31
N ALA A 500 13.62 32.93 -16.97
CA ALA A 500 13.10 32.85 -15.60
C ALA A 500 13.22 31.43 -15.03
N GLN A 501 12.84 30.41 -15.80
CA GLN A 501 12.98 28.99 -15.43
C GLN A 501 14.44 28.61 -15.13
N ARG A 502 15.37 28.99 -16.00
CA ARG A 502 16.80 28.72 -15.78
C ARG A 502 17.34 29.38 -14.52
N MET A 503 16.85 30.57 -14.18
CA MET A 503 17.26 31.31 -12.98
C MET A 503 16.68 30.69 -11.71
N LEU A 504 15.39 30.36 -11.70
CA LEU A 504 14.73 29.67 -10.58
C LEU A 504 15.41 28.33 -10.29
N ARG A 505 15.72 27.55 -11.33
CA ARG A 505 16.44 26.27 -11.20
C ARG A 505 17.82 26.43 -10.54
N VAL A 506 18.52 27.52 -10.84
CA VAL A 506 19.82 27.84 -10.20
C VAL A 506 19.67 28.26 -8.74
N LEU A 507 18.51 28.80 -8.35
CA LEU A 507 18.17 29.11 -6.96
C LEU A 507 17.59 27.90 -6.21
N GLY A 508 17.31 26.79 -6.90
CA GLY A 508 16.71 25.59 -6.32
C GLY A 508 15.19 25.68 -6.21
N LEU A 509 14.57 26.45 -7.11
CA LEU A 509 13.14 26.71 -7.22
C LEU A 509 12.61 26.27 -8.58
N ASP A 510 11.31 26.04 -8.67
CA ASP A 510 10.61 25.60 -9.87
C ASP A 510 9.80 26.75 -10.50
N SER A 511 9.31 26.56 -11.73
CA SER A 511 8.54 27.61 -12.42
C SER A 511 7.27 28.01 -11.70
N ALA A 512 6.67 27.10 -10.94
CA ALA A 512 5.49 27.37 -10.12
C ALA A 512 5.78 28.35 -8.95
N ASP A 513 7.04 28.45 -8.52
CA ASP A 513 7.45 29.32 -7.41
C ASP A 513 7.60 30.78 -7.82
N LEU A 514 7.60 31.09 -9.13
CA LEU A 514 7.99 32.39 -9.68
C LEU A 514 7.25 33.57 -9.02
N GLU A 515 5.93 33.49 -8.91
CA GLU A 515 5.12 34.61 -8.39
C GLU A 515 5.31 34.81 -6.88
N ILE A 516 5.36 33.72 -6.10
CA ILE A 516 5.57 33.81 -4.65
C ILE A 516 7.00 34.28 -4.36
N PHE A 517 8.00 33.76 -5.10
CA PHE A 517 9.39 34.20 -5.00
C PHE A 517 9.53 35.69 -5.34
N LYS A 518 8.87 36.18 -6.40
CA LYS A 518 8.86 37.61 -6.76
C LYS A 518 8.27 38.48 -5.66
N GLN A 519 7.17 38.04 -5.04
CA GLN A 519 6.48 38.83 -4.02
C GLN A 519 7.20 38.86 -2.68
N LEU A 520 7.80 37.74 -2.28
CA LEU A 520 8.33 37.54 -0.93
C LEU A 520 9.86 37.69 -0.85
N CYS A 521 10.57 37.28 -1.91
CA CYS A 521 12.03 37.12 -1.91
C CYS A 521 12.76 38.05 -2.87
N VAL A 522 12.05 38.87 -3.67
CA VAL A 522 12.66 39.78 -4.65
C VAL A 522 12.42 41.25 -4.32
N GLY A 523 13.49 42.05 -4.31
CA GLY A 523 13.44 43.50 -4.16
C GLY A 523 13.80 44.25 -5.45
N ASN A 524 13.05 45.32 -5.77
CA ASN A 524 13.35 46.19 -6.92
C ASN A 524 13.71 47.60 -6.40
N PHE A 525 14.94 48.05 -6.68
CA PHE A 525 15.55 49.26 -6.09
C PHE A 525 16.12 50.18 -7.18
N SER A 526 15.30 51.05 -7.78
CA SER A 526 15.74 51.87 -8.91
C SER A 526 15.10 53.27 -8.96
N LYS A 527 15.84 54.25 -8.45
CA LYS A 527 15.76 55.66 -8.85
C LYS A 527 17.04 56.23 -9.47
N GLN A 528 17.87 55.41 -10.13
CA GLN A 528 19.04 55.91 -10.86
C GLN A 528 18.86 55.88 -12.38
N THR A 529 18.37 57.01 -12.89
CA THR A 529 18.60 57.68 -14.19
C THR A 529 18.84 56.86 -15.46
N ASP A 530 17.93 57.06 -16.42
CA ASP A 530 18.14 56.96 -17.87
C ASP A 530 19.54 57.43 -18.30
N GLY A 531 20.33 56.51 -18.85
CA GLY A 531 21.63 56.83 -19.40
C GLY A 531 22.21 55.70 -20.23
N PHE A 532 22.22 55.90 -21.55
CA PHE A 532 23.27 55.44 -22.46
C PHE A 532 23.24 54.05 -23.12
N LEU A 533 22.25 53.17 -22.90
CA LEU A 533 22.17 51.86 -23.61
C LEU A 533 21.10 51.77 -24.70
N SER A 534 20.96 52.88 -25.44
CA SER A 534 20.43 52.93 -26.81
C SER A 534 21.48 52.57 -27.87
N ARG A 535 22.53 51.82 -27.54
CA ARG A 535 23.57 51.40 -28.50
C ARG A 535 24.07 49.99 -28.16
N LEU A 536 24.04 49.11 -29.17
CA LEU A 536 24.59 47.74 -29.22
C LEU A 536 23.66 46.67 -28.62
N ALA A 537 23.07 45.71 -29.33
CA ALA A 537 23.17 45.32 -30.74
C ALA A 537 21.94 44.46 -31.11
N SER A 538 21.43 44.67 -32.34
CA SER A 538 20.60 43.72 -33.10
C SER A 538 21.49 43.04 -34.14
N PRO A 539 21.39 41.72 -34.40
CA PRO A 539 22.27 41.02 -35.32
C PRO A 539 21.67 40.98 -36.72
N PHE A 540 21.54 42.12 -37.41
CA PHE A 540 21.31 42.10 -38.86
C PHE A 540 22.21 43.11 -39.58
N LYS A 541 23.18 42.54 -40.29
CA LYS A 541 24.18 43.15 -41.15
C LYS A 541 23.47 43.90 -42.29
N LYS A 542 23.60 45.23 -42.35
CA LYS A 542 23.32 46.02 -43.56
C LYS A 542 24.62 46.41 -44.23
N ILE A 543 24.72 46.03 -45.50
CA ILE A 543 25.78 46.40 -46.45
C ILE A 543 25.61 47.89 -46.75
N LEU A 544 26.70 48.66 -46.61
CA LEU A 544 26.79 50.06 -47.00
C LEU A 544 27.10 50.14 -48.51
N VAL A 545 26.29 50.88 -49.24
CA VAL A 545 26.64 51.44 -50.55
C VAL A 545 26.54 52.96 -50.41
N ASN A 546 27.61 53.63 -50.85
CA ASN A 546 27.91 55.05 -50.66
C ASN A 546 26.84 55.99 -51.24
N ASP A 547 26.63 57.10 -50.52
CA ASP A 547 26.01 58.33 -51.04
C ASP A 547 26.98 59.03 -51.99
N ASP A 548 26.53 59.30 -53.22
CA ASP A 548 26.98 60.44 -54.00
C ASP A 548 25.82 61.43 -54.17
N THR A 549 26.13 62.68 -53.88
CA THR A 549 25.29 63.87 -53.85
C THR A 549 24.96 64.38 -55.26
N ASP A 550 23.68 64.68 -55.56
CA ASP A 550 23.30 65.87 -56.35
C ASP A 550 21.76 66.11 -56.45
N SER A 551 21.28 67.19 -55.80
CA SER A 551 20.25 68.21 -56.20
C SER A 551 18.85 67.82 -56.79
N PRO A 552 17.83 68.73 -56.88
CA PRO A 552 16.89 69.16 -55.83
C PRO A 552 15.38 69.04 -56.28
N PRO A 553 14.40 69.79 -55.70
CA PRO A 553 13.23 69.27 -54.97
C PRO A 553 11.95 69.05 -55.81
N GLY A 554 11.17 68.01 -55.49
CA GLY A 554 9.90 67.70 -56.17
C GLY A 554 8.76 67.29 -55.24
N ARG A 555 7.78 68.19 -55.10
CA ARG A 555 6.34 68.04 -54.76
C ARG A 555 5.84 66.84 -53.93
N ALA A 556 5.25 67.18 -52.78
CA ALA A 556 4.35 66.36 -51.98
C ALA A 556 2.96 66.18 -52.62
N VAL A 557 2.37 64.99 -52.41
CA VAL A 557 0.93 64.72 -52.55
C VAL A 557 0.46 63.99 -51.29
N ALA A 558 -0.64 64.47 -50.71
CA ALA A 558 -1.22 64.05 -49.43
C ALA A 558 -2.30 62.96 -49.60
N ILE A 559 -2.43 62.09 -48.59
CA ILE A 559 -3.53 61.14 -48.40
C ILE A 559 -4.47 61.69 -47.29
N PRO A 560 -5.82 61.63 -47.42
CA PRO A 560 -6.76 62.27 -46.48
C PRO A 560 -7.09 61.45 -45.21
N PRO A 561 -7.62 62.10 -44.15
CA PRO A 561 -7.79 61.52 -42.81
C PRO A 561 -9.14 60.80 -42.56
N ARG A 562 -9.13 59.85 -41.61
CA ARG A 562 -10.31 59.15 -41.04
C ARG A 562 -10.98 59.98 -39.93
N HIS A 563 -12.31 59.95 -39.90
CA HIS A 563 -13.19 60.62 -38.93
C HIS A 563 -13.53 59.75 -37.70
N GLU A 564 -13.64 60.40 -36.55
CA GLU A 564 -14.49 60.13 -35.36
C GLU A 564 -15.01 61.50 -34.86
N PRO A 565 -15.89 61.66 -33.82
CA PRO A 565 -16.72 60.74 -33.02
C PRO A 565 -18.20 61.22 -32.84
N TYR A 566 -19.08 60.45 -32.16
CA TYR A 566 -20.33 60.98 -31.57
C TYR A 566 -20.65 60.41 -30.17
N VAL A 567 -21.39 61.22 -29.39
CA VAL A 567 -21.45 61.43 -27.93
C VAL A 567 -22.65 60.71 -27.24
N PRO A 568 -22.61 60.41 -25.92
CA PRO A 568 -23.71 59.74 -25.18
C PRO A 568 -24.65 60.69 -24.41
N ARG A 569 -25.89 60.25 -24.06
CA ARG A 569 -26.62 60.67 -22.82
C ARG A 569 -27.97 59.95 -22.51
N SER A 570 -28.00 59.34 -21.32
CA SER A 570 -28.98 59.24 -20.20
C SER A 570 -30.52 59.39 -20.35
N LYS A 571 -31.26 58.62 -19.51
CA LYS A 571 -32.39 59.09 -18.66
C LYS A 571 -32.78 58.08 -17.54
N GLU A 572 -33.02 58.62 -16.34
CA GLU A 572 -33.57 57.97 -15.14
C GLU A 572 -35.09 58.18 -14.97
N ALA A 573 -35.68 57.33 -14.10
CA ALA A 573 -36.76 57.58 -13.09
C ALA A 573 -38.24 57.20 -13.35
N ALA A 574 -38.63 56.03 -12.79
CA ALA A 574 -39.55 55.82 -11.63
C ALA A 574 -41.08 55.47 -11.78
N LYS A 575 -41.48 54.44 -10.99
CA LYS A 575 -42.81 53.98 -10.45
C LYS A 575 -43.74 53.23 -11.45
N ASP A 576 -44.32 52.05 -11.16
CA ASP A 576 -45.03 51.58 -9.95
C ASP A 576 -44.90 50.05 -9.67
N VAL A 577 -45.28 49.66 -8.45
CA VAL A 577 -45.07 48.37 -7.76
C VAL A 577 -46.15 47.31 -8.05
N PHE A 578 -45.74 46.04 -8.27
CA PHE A 578 -46.46 44.85 -7.77
C PHE A 578 -45.47 43.69 -7.53
N ARG A 579 -45.45 43.14 -6.31
CA ARG A 579 -44.66 41.95 -5.93
C ARG A 579 -45.58 40.74 -5.81
N PRO A 580 -45.30 39.65 -6.54
CA PRO A 580 -45.61 38.31 -6.08
C PRO A 580 -44.31 37.55 -5.79
N THR A 581 -44.25 36.95 -4.60
CA THR A 581 -43.20 36.03 -4.20
C THR A 581 -43.41 34.71 -4.93
N PHE A 582 -42.42 34.23 -5.67
CA PHE A 582 -42.33 32.84 -6.11
C PHE A 582 -40.94 32.31 -5.83
N THR A 583 -40.90 31.15 -5.18
CA THR A 583 -39.70 30.32 -5.05
C THR A 583 -39.36 29.75 -6.41
N VAL A 584 -38.20 30.10 -6.96
CA VAL A 584 -37.64 29.45 -8.15
C VAL A 584 -36.43 28.65 -7.70
N SER A 585 -36.59 27.33 -7.67
CA SER A 585 -35.48 26.39 -7.72
C SER A 585 -34.87 26.49 -9.12
N THR A 586 -33.67 27.08 -9.22
CA THR A 586 -32.90 27.05 -10.46
C THR A 586 -32.11 25.74 -10.51
N SER A 587 -32.63 24.78 -11.27
CA SER A 587 -31.81 23.73 -11.86
C SER A 587 -30.88 24.38 -12.88
N LEU A 588 -29.58 24.42 -12.56
CA LEU A 588 -28.54 24.75 -13.53
C LEU A 588 -28.57 23.69 -14.63
N THR A 589 -29.05 24.08 -15.82
CA THR A 589 -29.00 23.25 -17.02
C THR A 589 -27.76 23.70 -17.82
N SER A 590 -26.89 22.76 -18.15
CA SER A 590 -25.69 22.96 -18.98
C SER A 590 -26.03 23.59 -20.36
N PRO A 591 -25.09 24.28 -21.03
CA PRO A 591 -25.33 24.94 -22.31
C PRO A 591 -25.92 23.97 -23.34
N LYS A 592 -27.01 24.36 -24.00
CA LYS A 592 -27.70 23.53 -25.01
C LYS A 592 -26.77 23.20 -26.18
N SER A 593 -26.24 21.99 -26.21
CA SER A 593 -25.72 21.37 -27.44
C SER A 593 -26.87 21.29 -28.47
N ARG A 594 -26.56 21.46 -29.77
CA ARG A 594 -27.54 21.47 -30.89
C ARG A 594 -27.60 20.13 -31.62
N PHE A 595 -26.96 19.10 -31.09
CA PHE A 595 -26.77 17.83 -31.77
C PHE A 595 -28.10 17.11 -32.04
N LEU A 596 -28.99 17.04 -31.05
CA LEU A 596 -30.27 16.35 -31.17
C LEU A 596 -31.19 17.01 -32.20
N GLU A 597 -31.19 18.34 -32.27
CA GLU A 597 -31.92 19.09 -33.28
C GLU A 597 -31.42 18.75 -34.69
N GLN A 598 -30.09 18.73 -34.87
CA GLN A 598 -29.47 18.37 -36.15
C GLN A 598 -29.71 16.89 -36.51
N ALA A 599 -29.62 15.98 -35.55
CA ALA A 599 -29.87 14.57 -35.75
C ALA A 599 -31.29 14.32 -36.25
N ARG A 600 -32.28 14.98 -35.64
CA ARG A 600 -33.68 14.94 -36.08
C ARG A 600 -33.85 15.52 -37.48
N ARG A 601 -33.20 16.65 -37.78
CA ARG A 601 -33.24 17.28 -39.11
C ARG A 601 -32.64 16.39 -40.20
N TYR A 602 -31.54 15.72 -39.90
CA TYR A 602 -30.83 14.86 -40.85
C TYR A 602 -31.28 13.41 -40.82
N ALA A 603 -32.30 13.04 -40.03
CA ALA A 603 -32.71 11.66 -39.81
C ALA A 603 -33.00 10.89 -41.12
N THR A 604 -33.57 11.58 -42.12
CA THR A 604 -33.94 11.02 -43.43
C THR A 604 -32.95 11.34 -44.54
N GLN A 605 -31.84 12.05 -44.26
CA GLN A 605 -30.86 12.41 -45.28
C GLN A 605 -30.03 11.20 -45.70
N THR A 606 -29.86 11.03 -47.01
CA THR A 606 -29.06 9.98 -47.63
C THR A 606 -28.23 10.57 -48.77
N GLU A 607 -27.09 9.96 -49.07
CA GLU A 607 -26.20 10.43 -50.14
C GLU A 607 -25.93 9.29 -51.15
N GLN A 608 -25.56 9.68 -52.38
CA GLN A 608 -25.11 8.73 -53.39
C GLN A 608 -23.72 8.18 -53.03
N VAL A 609 -23.27 7.12 -53.72
CA VAL A 609 -22.00 6.43 -53.44
C VAL A 609 -20.86 7.44 -53.24
N ALA A 610 -20.35 7.49 -52.02
CA ALA A 610 -19.26 8.36 -51.61
C ALA A 610 -18.01 7.52 -51.36
N GLN A 611 -16.83 8.13 -51.51
CA GLN A 611 -15.56 7.48 -51.15
C GLN A 611 -15.40 7.49 -49.62
N SER A 612 -14.79 6.44 -49.08
CA SER A 612 -14.44 6.38 -47.66
C SER A 612 -13.45 7.48 -47.32
N VAL A 613 -13.77 8.30 -46.32
CA VAL A 613 -12.93 9.40 -45.86
C VAL A 613 -12.65 9.26 -44.37
N PRO A 614 -11.37 9.22 -43.94
CA PRO A 614 -11.01 9.14 -42.55
C PRO A 614 -11.67 10.23 -41.68
N PHE A 615 -12.17 9.85 -40.52
CA PHE A 615 -12.72 10.77 -39.53
C PHE A 615 -12.43 10.25 -38.12
N MET A 616 -11.63 11.03 -37.39
CA MET A 616 -11.27 10.77 -36.01
C MET A 616 -11.64 12.02 -35.20
N GLN A 617 -12.54 11.83 -34.25
CA GLN A 617 -13.07 12.82 -33.30
C GLN A 617 -13.62 12.06 -32.08
N TYR A 618 -13.38 12.55 -30.88
CA TYR A 618 -13.81 11.92 -29.62
C TYR A 618 -15.31 12.03 -29.37
N TRP A 619 -15.87 13.22 -29.58
CA TRP A 619 -17.31 13.47 -29.59
C TRP A 619 -17.76 13.95 -30.97
N PRO A 620 -17.87 13.03 -31.92
CA PRO A 620 -18.30 13.37 -33.26
C PRO A 620 -19.69 13.98 -33.21
N THR A 621 -19.83 15.16 -33.79
CA THR A 621 -21.11 15.79 -34.08
C THR A 621 -21.21 16.05 -35.58
N TYR A 622 -22.35 16.51 -36.08
CA TYR A 622 -22.44 16.89 -37.50
C TYR A 622 -21.54 18.08 -37.84
N GLU A 623 -21.27 18.95 -36.87
CA GLU A 623 -20.48 20.18 -37.04
C GLU A 623 -18.99 19.89 -37.14
N SER A 624 -18.50 18.81 -36.53
CA SER A 624 -17.09 18.40 -36.62
C SER A 624 -16.73 17.72 -37.95
N MET A 625 -17.70 17.35 -38.78
CA MET A 625 -17.45 16.76 -40.10
C MET A 625 -17.34 17.81 -41.22
N SER A 626 -16.32 17.68 -42.06
CA SER A 626 -16.27 18.36 -43.37
C SER A 626 -17.42 17.91 -44.28
N ASN A 627 -17.71 18.70 -45.33
CA ASN A 627 -18.77 18.36 -46.28
C ASN A 627 -18.56 17.00 -46.97
N VAL A 628 -17.31 16.56 -47.17
CA VAL A 628 -17.00 15.27 -47.81
C VAL A 628 -17.20 14.13 -46.82
N GLN A 629 -16.73 14.29 -45.57
CA GLN A 629 -16.95 13.32 -44.48
C GLN A 629 -18.44 13.16 -44.17
N ARG A 630 -19.21 14.26 -44.16
CA ARG A 630 -20.67 14.23 -43.96
C ARG A 630 -21.39 13.48 -45.09
N LYS A 631 -20.92 13.63 -46.34
CA LYS A 631 -21.44 12.85 -47.48
C LYS A 631 -21.16 11.36 -47.33
N TRP A 632 -19.93 11.01 -46.95
CA TRP A 632 -19.57 9.63 -46.63
C TRP A 632 -20.43 9.07 -45.49
N TYR A 633 -20.58 9.80 -44.39
CA TYR A 633 -21.39 9.39 -43.25
C TYR A 633 -22.83 9.09 -43.64
N PHE A 634 -23.50 9.97 -44.39
CA PHE A 634 -24.89 9.74 -44.80
C PHE A 634 -25.03 8.57 -45.78
N TYR A 635 -24.05 8.36 -46.66
CA TYR A 635 -23.99 7.16 -47.49
C TYR A 635 -23.80 5.90 -46.63
N TRP A 636 -22.78 5.87 -45.78
CA TRP A 636 -22.47 4.74 -44.89
C TRP A 636 -23.64 4.40 -43.96
N ARG A 637 -24.22 5.40 -43.28
CA ARG A 637 -25.39 5.23 -42.40
C ARG A 637 -26.58 4.62 -43.14
N SER A 638 -26.80 4.98 -44.41
CA SER A 638 -27.87 4.39 -45.22
C SER A 638 -27.63 2.91 -45.52
N ARG A 639 -26.37 2.50 -45.71
CA ARG A 639 -25.97 1.10 -45.92
C ARG A 639 -26.17 0.28 -44.64
N ILE A 640 -25.69 0.76 -43.49
CA ILE A 640 -25.87 0.07 -42.20
C ILE A 640 -27.36 -0.10 -41.88
N ARG A 641 -28.18 0.96 -42.04
CA ARG A 641 -29.64 0.89 -41.80
C ARG A 641 -30.35 -0.08 -42.75
N SER A 642 -29.78 -0.37 -43.93
CA SER A 642 -30.28 -1.39 -44.86
C SER A 642 -29.79 -2.82 -44.55
N GLY A 643 -28.97 -3.00 -43.50
CA GLY A 643 -28.40 -4.28 -43.10
C GLY A 643 -27.06 -4.62 -43.75
N ASP A 644 -26.46 -3.70 -44.51
CA ASP A 644 -25.15 -3.87 -45.12
C ASP A 644 -24.05 -3.24 -44.25
N TYR A 645 -23.35 -4.08 -43.48
CA TYR A 645 -22.37 -3.68 -42.47
C TYR A 645 -20.99 -3.42 -43.08
N VAL A 646 -20.75 -2.16 -43.48
CA VAL A 646 -19.46 -1.72 -44.04
C VAL A 646 -18.54 -1.20 -42.92
N PRO A 647 -17.27 -1.66 -42.81
CA PRO A 647 -16.30 -1.12 -41.86
C PRO A 647 -16.06 0.39 -42.07
N THR A 648 -15.90 1.13 -40.99
CA THR A 648 -15.62 2.58 -41.00
C THR A 648 -14.87 2.98 -39.72
N ASP A 649 -14.43 4.23 -39.63
CA ASP A 649 -13.79 4.74 -38.41
C ASP A 649 -14.76 4.83 -37.23
N LEU A 650 -14.22 4.64 -36.01
CA LEU A 650 -14.98 4.60 -34.76
C LEU A 650 -15.83 5.87 -34.54
N SER A 651 -15.35 7.04 -34.95
CA SER A 651 -16.08 8.31 -34.79
C SER A 651 -17.37 8.36 -35.63
N TYR A 652 -17.41 7.75 -36.81
CA TYR A 652 -18.69 7.63 -37.53
C TYR A 652 -19.65 6.67 -36.82
N MET A 653 -19.14 5.62 -36.18
CA MET A 653 -19.95 4.69 -35.39
C MET A 653 -20.54 5.37 -34.16
N PHE A 654 -19.74 6.13 -33.39
CA PHE A 654 -20.22 6.88 -32.23
C PHE A 654 -21.26 7.92 -32.61
N LEU A 655 -21.06 8.68 -33.69
CA LEU A 655 -22.07 9.62 -34.19
C LEU A 655 -23.41 8.91 -34.43
N HIS A 656 -23.38 7.73 -35.04
CA HIS A 656 -24.59 6.96 -35.30
C HIS A 656 -25.20 6.39 -34.00
N ILE A 657 -24.39 5.93 -33.06
CA ILE A 657 -24.86 5.50 -31.74
C ILE A 657 -25.52 6.68 -31.01
N TYR A 658 -24.95 7.88 -31.07
CA TYR A 658 -25.53 9.08 -30.49
C TYR A 658 -26.90 9.41 -31.09
N GLU A 659 -27.10 9.23 -32.40
CA GLU A 659 -28.44 9.32 -32.99
C GLU A 659 -29.42 8.32 -32.33
N ILE A 660 -29.00 7.08 -32.14
CA ILE A 660 -29.87 5.98 -31.71
C ILE A 660 -30.18 6.03 -30.22
N ILE A 661 -29.21 6.41 -29.37
CA ILE A 661 -29.48 6.62 -27.92
C ILE A 661 -30.50 7.74 -27.70
N HIS A 662 -30.69 8.64 -28.66
CA HIS A 662 -31.76 9.65 -28.69
C HIS A 662 -33.03 9.22 -29.45
N LEU A 663 -33.12 7.95 -29.86
CA LEU A 663 -34.20 7.36 -30.65
C LEU A 663 -34.37 7.97 -32.05
N VAL A 664 -33.34 8.61 -32.61
CA VAL A 664 -33.42 9.21 -33.94
C VAL A 664 -33.43 8.11 -35.00
N GLY A 665 -34.53 8.04 -35.76
CA GLY A 665 -34.76 7.02 -36.79
C GLY A 665 -35.48 5.76 -36.30
N PHE A 666 -35.93 5.71 -35.04
CA PHE A 666 -36.63 4.57 -34.46
C PHE A 666 -37.96 5.00 -33.82
N ASN A 667 -39.00 4.18 -34.01
CA ASN A 667 -40.35 4.48 -33.52
C ASN A 667 -40.60 3.99 -32.09
N ASN A 668 -39.75 3.12 -31.57
CA ASN A 668 -39.82 2.65 -30.20
C ASN A 668 -38.42 2.31 -29.65
N PRO A 669 -38.21 2.42 -28.32
CA PRO A 669 -36.91 2.14 -27.71
C PRO A 669 -36.43 0.70 -27.85
N GLN A 670 -37.34 -0.29 -27.85
CA GLN A 670 -36.95 -1.70 -27.97
C GLN A 670 -36.26 -1.98 -29.31
N ALA A 671 -36.80 -1.47 -30.42
CA ALA A 671 -36.21 -1.63 -31.74
C ALA A 671 -34.84 -0.93 -31.87
N ALA A 672 -34.66 0.21 -31.19
CA ALA A 672 -33.37 0.91 -31.12
C ALA A 672 -32.34 0.11 -30.32
N PHE A 673 -32.76 -0.47 -29.18
CA PHE A 673 -31.92 -1.36 -28.37
C PHE A 673 -31.50 -2.60 -29.16
N ASP A 674 -32.45 -3.32 -29.76
CA ASP A 674 -32.17 -4.53 -30.55
C ASP A 674 -31.22 -4.23 -31.72
N TYR A 675 -31.39 -3.05 -32.36
CA TYR A 675 -30.50 -2.58 -33.40
C TYR A 675 -29.09 -2.32 -32.88
N LEU A 676 -28.92 -1.65 -31.73
CA LEU A 676 -27.62 -1.39 -31.13
C LEU A 676 -26.94 -2.69 -30.66
N VAL A 677 -27.69 -3.67 -30.15
CA VAL A 677 -27.16 -5.01 -29.84
C VAL A 677 -26.64 -5.70 -31.09
N ASN A 678 -27.37 -5.64 -32.21
CA ASN A 678 -26.89 -6.22 -33.47
C ASN A 678 -25.70 -5.44 -34.04
N PHE A 679 -25.73 -4.11 -33.96
CA PHE A 679 -24.64 -3.23 -34.35
C PHE A 679 -23.36 -3.59 -33.60
N TRP A 680 -23.44 -3.75 -32.27
CA TRP A 680 -22.35 -4.20 -31.43
C TRP A 680 -21.81 -5.56 -31.88
N LYS A 681 -22.67 -6.57 -32.05
CA LYS A 681 -22.26 -7.92 -32.48
C LYS A 681 -21.50 -7.93 -33.81
N GLN A 682 -21.91 -7.11 -34.77
CA GLN A 682 -21.29 -7.08 -36.10
C GLN A 682 -19.94 -6.35 -36.10
N PHE A 683 -19.80 -5.28 -35.30
CA PHE A 683 -18.60 -4.46 -35.32
C PHE A 683 -17.57 -4.80 -34.24
N ARG A 684 -17.93 -5.48 -33.15
CA ARG A 684 -17.02 -5.71 -32.01
C ARG A 684 -15.73 -6.45 -32.34
N SER A 685 -15.73 -7.36 -33.32
CA SER A 685 -14.51 -8.06 -33.73
C SER A 685 -13.57 -7.20 -34.57
N VAL A 686 -14.13 -6.27 -35.36
CA VAL A 686 -13.38 -5.34 -36.21
C VAL A 686 -12.94 -4.11 -35.41
N GLN A 687 -13.75 -3.70 -34.44
CA GLN A 687 -13.54 -2.54 -33.58
C GLN A 687 -13.73 -2.90 -32.09
N PRO A 688 -12.73 -3.55 -31.46
CA PRO A 688 -12.83 -4.01 -30.07
C PRO A 688 -13.03 -2.87 -29.04
N LYS A 689 -12.58 -1.65 -29.37
CA LYS A 689 -12.79 -0.45 -28.53
C LYS A 689 -14.27 -0.14 -28.27
N LEU A 690 -15.18 -0.67 -29.10
CA LEU A 690 -16.62 -0.48 -28.94
C LEU A 690 -17.16 -1.11 -27.65
N ASP A 691 -16.56 -2.21 -27.18
CA ASP A 691 -16.97 -2.93 -25.97
C ASP A 691 -16.85 -2.02 -24.71
N ASN A 692 -15.85 -1.13 -24.67
CA ASN A 692 -15.61 -0.23 -23.54
C ASN A 692 -16.77 0.72 -23.25
N TYR A 693 -17.60 1.04 -24.26
CA TYR A 693 -18.67 2.04 -24.14
C TYR A 693 -20.05 1.43 -24.34
N LEU A 694 -20.23 0.70 -25.45
CA LEU A 694 -21.56 0.34 -25.93
C LEU A 694 -22.24 -0.68 -25.01
N ILE A 695 -21.48 -1.55 -24.33
CA ILE A 695 -22.04 -2.49 -23.35
C ILE A 695 -22.67 -1.73 -22.19
N ASP A 696 -21.98 -0.74 -21.65
CA ASP A 696 -22.46 0.07 -20.54
C ASP A 696 -23.60 1.00 -20.96
N TRP A 697 -23.49 1.63 -22.14
CA TRP A 697 -24.56 2.44 -22.71
C TRP A 697 -25.84 1.65 -22.98
N LEU A 698 -25.73 0.37 -23.36
CA LEU A 698 -26.90 -0.50 -23.53
C LEU A 698 -27.56 -0.84 -22.18
N ALA A 699 -26.77 -1.04 -21.12
CA ALA A 699 -27.31 -1.18 -19.76
C ALA A 699 -28.02 0.11 -19.31
N ASP A 700 -27.44 1.28 -19.59
CA ASP A 700 -28.04 2.57 -19.28
C ASP A 700 -29.34 2.78 -20.07
N PHE A 701 -29.34 2.41 -21.36
CA PHE A 701 -30.50 2.49 -22.24
C PHE A 701 -31.70 1.73 -21.69
N ILE A 702 -31.47 0.54 -21.11
CA ILE A 702 -32.50 -0.26 -20.46
C ILE A 702 -33.16 0.53 -19.32
N VAL A 703 -32.37 1.17 -18.48
CA VAL A 703 -32.86 1.92 -17.30
C VAL A 703 -33.54 3.22 -17.72
N VAL A 704 -32.91 4.00 -18.60
CA VAL A 704 -33.39 5.30 -19.07
C VAL A 704 -34.73 5.16 -19.79
N TYR A 705 -34.84 4.20 -20.71
CA TYR A 705 -36.06 3.99 -21.49
C TYR A 705 -37.02 2.94 -20.90
N LYS A 706 -36.72 2.40 -19.72
CA LYS A 706 -37.55 1.45 -18.97
C LYS A 706 -37.95 0.23 -19.80
N LEU A 707 -36.97 -0.40 -20.44
CA LEU A 707 -37.19 -1.61 -21.23
C LEU A 707 -37.64 -2.79 -20.32
N PRO A 708 -38.40 -3.76 -20.85
CA PRO A 708 -38.91 -4.90 -20.07
C PRO A 708 -37.84 -5.98 -19.84
N GLN A 709 -36.62 -5.58 -19.47
CA GLN A 709 -35.50 -6.46 -19.15
C GLN A 709 -34.60 -5.78 -18.11
N ALA A 710 -33.85 -6.56 -17.33
CA ALA A 710 -32.93 -6.00 -16.34
C ALA A 710 -31.54 -5.75 -16.97
N PRO A 711 -30.79 -4.72 -16.53
CA PRO A 711 -29.43 -4.49 -16.98
C PRO A 711 -28.50 -5.70 -16.77
N LEU A 712 -28.65 -6.43 -15.66
CA LEU A 712 -27.88 -7.66 -15.40
C LEU A 712 -28.12 -8.74 -16.47
N THR A 713 -29.34 -8.87 -16.99
CA THR A 713 -29.64 -9.80 -18.09
C THR A 713 -28.86 -9.44 -19.35
N TRP A 714 -28.69 -8.14 -19.62
CA TRP A 714 -27.87 -7.67 -20.72
C TRP A 714 -26.38 -7.93 -20.49
N TYR A 715 -25.84 -7.65 -19.31
CA TYR A 715 -24.44 -7.95 -18.99
C TYR A 715 -24.12 -9.44 -19.12
N ALA A 716 -25.02 -10.32 -18.68
CA ALA A 716 -24.86 -11.76 -18.85
C ALA A 716 -24.82 -12.16 -20.33
N HIS A 717 -25.71 -11.57 -21.14
CA HIS A 717 -25.73 -11.80 -22.59
C HIS A 717 -24.45 -11.27 -23.26
N ALA A 718 -23.95 -10.10 -22.85
CA ALA A 718 -22.71 -9.53 -23.36
C ALA A 718 -21.49 -10.39 -22.99
N ALA A 719 -21.42 -10.87 -21.75
CA ALA A 719 -20.39 -11.79 -21.27
C ALA A 719 -20.35 -13.09 -22.10
N ALA A 720 -21.51 -13.71 -22.34
CA ALA A 720 -21.63 -14.94 -23.12
C ALA A 720 -21.19 -14.78 -24.58
N GLN A 721 -21.19 -13.56 -25.11
CA GLN A 721 -20.70 -13.24 -26.46
C GLN A 721 -19.22 -12.80 -26.45
N GLY A 722 -18.54 -12.89 -25.30
CA GLY A 722 -17.13 -12.53 -25.14
C GLY A 722 -16.87 -11.02 -25.04
N GLY A 723 -17.88 -10.23 -24.66
CA GLY A 723 -17.77 -8.78 -24.50
C GLY A 723 -16.83 -8.38 -23.36
N LYS A 724 -15.99 -7.35 -23.57
CA LYS A 724 -15.13 -6.80 -22.50
C LYS A 724 -15.98 -6.05 -21.47
N LEU A 725 -15.99 -6.52 -20.23
CA LEU A 725 -16.77 -5.95 -19.12
C LEU A 725 -15.87 -5.09 -18.23
N GLY A 726 -16.32 -3.90 -17.86
CA GLY A 726 -15.55 -2.95 -17.04
C GLY A 726 -15.66 -3.17 -15.52
N ASP A 727 -16.87 -3.48 -15.02
CA ASP A 727 -17.13 -3.64 -13.59
C ASP A 727 -17.21 -5.13 -13.20
N GLU A 728 -16.29 -5.57 -12.33
CA GLU A 728 -16.20 -6.95 -11.84
C GLU A 728 -17.46 -7.39 -11.08
N ASN A 729 -18.03 -6.52 -10.24
CA ASN A 729 -19.18 -6.85 -9.42
C ASN A 729 -20.41 -7.07 -10.30
N LEU A 730 -20.62 -6.19 -11.29
CA LEU A 730 -21.70 -6.33 -12.26
C LEU A 730 -21.52 -7.58 -13.13
N ALA A 731 -20.30 -7.83 -13.62
CA ALA A 731 -20.00 -8.97 -14.47
C ALA A 731 -20.30 -10.31 -13.76
N LEU A 732 -19.81 -10.46 -12.53
CA LEU A 732 -20.01 -11.68 -11.76
C LEU A 732 -21.47 -11.85 -11.35
N ASP A 733 -22.12 -10.81 -10.81
CA ASP A 733 -23.52 -10.88 -10.37
C ASP A 733 -24.48 -11.09 -11.55
N ALA A 734 -24.18 -10.51 -12.72
CA ALA A 734 -24.91 -10.75 -13.95
C ALA A 734 -24.82 -12.22 -14.38
N TRP A 735 -23.62 -12.81 -14.41
CA TRP A 735 -23.47 -14.22 -14.73
C TRP A 735 -24.19 -15.11 -13.70
N LEU A 736 -24.05 -14.83 -12.40
CA LEU A 736 -24.77 -15.57 -11.34
C LEU A 736 -26.29 -15.52 -11.51
N SER A 737 -26.83 -14.38 -11.99
CA SER A 737 -28.27 -14.23 -12.23
C SER A 737 -28.84 -15.20 -13.30
N THR A 738 -27.98 -15.77 -14.14
CA THR A 738 -28.39 -16.76 -15.16
C THR A 738 -28.66 -18.15 -14.58
N ASN A 739 -28.20 -18.42 -13.35
CA ASN A 739 -28.19 -19.76 -12.74
C ASN A 739 -27.50 -20.82 -13.61
N ALA A 740 -26.54 -20.42 -14.45
CA ALA A 740 -25.72 -21.35 -15.22
C ALA A 740 -24.78 -22.15 -14.28
N GLN A 741 -24.41 -23.35 -14.70
CA GLN A 741 -23.41 -24.15 -13.99
C GLN A 741 -22.01 -23.52 -14.12
N MET A 742 -21.16 -23.74 -13.12
CA MET A 742 -19.80 -23.17 -13.08
C MET A 742 -18.94 -23.55 -14.29
N ILE A 743 -19.19 -24.69 -14.92
CA ILE A 743 -18.52 -25.11 -16.16
C ILE A 743 -18.80 -24.16 -17.35
N ALA A 744 -19.90 -23.41 -17.31
CA ALA A 744 -20.32 -22.47 -18.35
C ALA A 744 -19.92 -21.01 -18.02
N ILE A 745 -19.03 -20.79 -17.05
CA ILE A 745 -18.51 -19.45 -16.75
C ILE A 745 -17.79 -18.87 -17.98
N PRO A 746 -18.13 -17.65 -18.46
CA PRO A 746 -17.42 -17.04 -19.57
C PRO A 746 -15.98 -16.66 -19.21
N ASP A 747 -15.06 -16.69 -20.18
CA ASP A 747 -13.67 -16.21 -19.99
C ASP A 747 -13.60 -14.77 -19.48
N THR A 748 -14.51 -13.92 -19.94
CA THR A 748 -14.57 -12.51 -19.55
C THR A 748 -14.84 -12.36 -18.06
N VAL A 749 -15.62 -13.27 -17.45
CA VAL A 749 -15.88 -13.29 -16.01
C VAL A 749 -14.73 -13.97 -15.28
N LEU A 750 -14.25 -15.10 -15.80
CA LEU A 750 -13.17 -15.87 -15.18
C LEU A 750 -11.87 -15.07 -15.05
N ASN A 751 -11.53 -14.27 -16.06
CA ASN A 751 -10.36 -13.38 -16.05
C ASN A 751 -10.49 -12.19 -15.08
N LEU A 752 -11.70 -11.84 -14.63
CA LEU A 752 -11.91 -10.79 -13.63
C LEU A 752 -11.78 -11.31 -12.19
N ILE A 753 -12.09 -12.59 -11.99
CA ILE A 753 -12.14 -13.23 -10.66
C ILE A 753 -10.93 -14.15 -10.37
N SER A 754 -9.96 -14.24 -11.28
CA SER A 754 -8.71 -14.98 -11.08
C SER A 754 -7.50 -14.19 -11.55
N ASP A 755 -6.44 -14.22 -10.74
CA ASP A 755 -5.15 -13.59 -11.06
C ASP A 755 -4.33 -14.46 -12.02
N TYR A 756 -4.74 -15.71 -12.25
CA TYR A 756 -4.07 -16.63 -13.17
C TYR A 756 -4.75 -16.66 -14.54
N ARG A 757 -4.04 -16.21 -15.57
CA ARG A 757 -4.51 -16.24 -16.96
C ARG A 757 -4.03 -17.50 -17.67
N PHE A 758 -4.77 -18.60 -17.48
CA PHE A 758 -4.46 -19.89 -18.09
C PHE A 758 -4.29 -19.82 -19.61
N SER A 759 -4.97 -18.90 -20.32
CA SER A 759 -4.82 -18.73 -21.76
C SER A 759 -3.40 -18.36 -22.22
N LYS A 760 -2.59 -17.79 -21.32
CA LYS A 760 -1.19 -17.43 -21.57
C LYS A 760 -0.20 -18.54 -21.17
N SER A 761 -0.62 -19.54 -20.41
CA SER A 761 0.25 -20.64 -19.95
C SER A 761 0.90 -21.41 -21.10
N LYS A 762 2.20 -21.75 -20.99
CA LYS A 762 2.91 -22.62 -21.95
C LYS A 762 2.14 -23.92 -22.21
N PHE A 763 1.61 -24.52 -21.15
CA PHE A 763 0.83 -25.76 -21.25
C PHE A 763 -0.45 -25.55 -22.05
N TYR A 764 -1.19 -24.48 -21.78
CA TYR A 764 -2.40 -24.15 -22.54
C TYR A 764 -2.09 -23.91 -24.02
N GLN A 765 -1.07 -23.12 -24.34
CA GLN A 765 -0.71 -22.82 -25.73
C GLN A 765 -0.30 -24.07 -26.53
N GLN A 766 0.34 -25.06 -25.88
CA GLN A 766 0.82 -26.27 -26.53
C GLN A 766 -0.24 -27.39 -26.58
N GLU A 767 -1.02 -27.57 -25.51
CA GLU A 767 -1.88 -28.74 -25.31
C GLU A 767 -3.38 -28.45 -25.43
N ASN A 768 -3.83 -27.18 -25.57
CA ASN A 768 -5.25 -26.83 -25.71
C ASN A 768 -5.85 -27.13 -27.10
N ASN A 769 -5.37 -28.18 -27.78
CA ASN A 769 -5.91 -28.59 -29.07
C ASN A 769 -7.40 -28.97 -28.93
N GLY A 770 -8.27 -28.22 -29.60
CA GLY A 770 -9.72 -28.41 -29.55
C GLY A 770 -10.40 -27.95 -28.25
N GLY A 771 -9.75 -27.09 -27.45
CA GLY A 771 -10.34 -26.54 -26.22
C GLY A 771 -10.34 -27.51 -25.04
N PHE A 772 -9.54 -28.59 -25.10
CA PHE A 772 -9.48 -29.61 -24.05
C PHE A 772 -9.05 -29.02 -22.70
N VAL A 773 -7.92 -28.31 -22.66
CA VAL A 773 -7.38 -27.74 -21.41
C VAL A 773 -8.37 -26.76 -20.82
N GLU A 774 -8.95 -25.88 -21.65
CA GLU A 774 -9.98 -24.93 -21.23
C GLU A 774 -11.17 -25.63 -20.55
N ARG A 775 -11.70 -26.68 -21.18
CA ARG A 775 -12.83 -27.44 -20.66
C ARG A 775 -12.50 -28.13 -19.34
N GLU A 776 -11.33 -28.75 -19.22
CA GLU A 776 -10.92 -29.45 -18.00
C GLU A 776 -10.64 -28.49 -16.84
N LEU A 777 -10.08 -27.30 -17.10
CA LEU A 777 -9.92 -26.27 -16.07
C LEU A 777 -11.25 -25.79 -15.51
N ARG A 778 -12.24 -25.54 -16.39
CA ARG A 778 -13.62 -25.21 -15.98
C ARG A 778 -14.29 -26.36 -15.23
N ASN A 779 -13.99 -27.60 -15.61
CA ASN A 779 -14.45 -28.79 -14.91
C ASN A 779 -13.88 -28.86 -13.49
N GLY A 780 -12.61 -28.50 -13.28
CA GLY A 780 -12.01 -28.44 -11.94
C GLY A 780 -12.77 -27.51 -10.99
N LEU A 781 -13.13 -26.31 -11.47
CA LEU A 781 -13.99 -25.39 -10.72
C LEU A 781 -15.39 -25.97 -10.46
N HIS A 782 -15.98 -26.61 -11.46
CA HIS A 782 -17.32 -27.19 -11.35
C HIS A 782 -17.39 -28.35 -10.34
N VAL A 783 -16.39 -29.22 -10.29
CA VAL A 783 -16.35 -30.34 -9.35
C VAL A 783 -16.25 -29.84 -7.90
N ILE A 784 -15.48 -28.76 -7.66
CA ILE A 784 -15.43 -28.13 -6.34
C ILE A 784 -16.78 -27.48 -5.97
N ASP A 785 -17.41 -26.78 -6.90
CA ASP A 785 -18.75 -26.20 -6.69
C ASP A 785 -19.78 -27.29 -6.34
N GLU A 786 -19.81 -28.42 -7.06
CA GLU A 786 -20.67 -29.56 -6.72
C GLU A 786 -20.35 -30.15 -5.34
N HIS A 787 -19.07 -30.24 -4.98
CA HIS A 787 -18.66 -30.75 -3.67
C HIS A 787 -19.19 -29.86 -2.54
N LEU A 788 -19.02 -28.54 -2.65
CA LEU A 788 -19.52 -27.56 -1.68
C LEU A 788 -21.05 -27.59 -1.58
N GLN A 789 -21.76 -27.76 -2.70
CA GLN A 789 -23.21 -27.91 -2.68
C GLN A 789 -23.63 -29.18 -1.93
N ARG A 790 -22.90 -30.30 -2.07
CA ARG A 790 -23.19 -31.56 -1.37
C ARG A 790 -22.86 -31.51 0.13
N THR A 791 -21.74 -30.89 0.51
CA THR A 791 -21.25 -30.88 1.91
C THR A 791 -21.84 -29.73 2.74
N HIS A 792 -22.00 -28.55 2.16
CA HIS A 792 -22.42 -27.33 2.85
C HIS A 792 -23.78 -26.78 2.39
N GLY A 793 -24.39 -27.34 1.33
CA GLY A 793 -25.69 -26.88 0.82
C GLY A 793 -25.63 -25.52 0.13
N LYS A 794 -24.44 -25.03 -0.24
CA LYS A 794 -24.20 -23.72 -0.85
C LYS A 794 -23.34 -23.89 -2.11
N THR A 795 -23.59 -23.06 -3.11
CA THR A 795 -22.69 -22.92 -4.28
C THR A 795 -21.36 -22.29 -3.87
N PHE A 796 -20.32 -22.41 -4.70
CA PHE A 796 -19.01 -21.79 -4.46
C PHE A 796 -19.13 -20.29 -4.18
N PHE A 797 -19.91 -19.57 -4.99
CA PHE A 797 -20.11 -18.13 -4.81
C PHE A 797 -20.99 -17.80 -3.61
N ASP A 798 -21.96 -18.66 -3.24
CA ASP A 798 -22.74 -18.48 -2.00
C ASP A 798 -21.92 -18.75 -0.73
N TYR A 799 -20.92 -19.63 -0.82
CA TYR A 799 -19.99 -19.91 0.27
C TYR A 799 -19.11 -18.69 0.58
N TYR A 800 -18.63 -17.99 -0.46
CA TYR A 800 -17.80 -16.78 -0.35
C TYR A 800 -18.57 -15.45 -0.42
N ARG A 801 -19.91 -15.49 -0.42
CA ARG A 801 -20.73 -14.30 -0.62
C ARG A 801 -20.45 -13.22 0.44
N PRO A 802 -20.02 -12.01 0.05
CA PRO A 802 -19.84 -10.90 0.97
C PRO A 802 -21.16 -10.54 1.69
N SER A 803 -21.06 -10.13 2.96
CA SER A 803 -22.22 -9.70 3.75
C SER A 803 -22.75 -8.31 3.35
N GLN A 804 -21.91 -7.50 2.71
CA GLN A 804 -22.26 -6.16 2.25
C GLN A 804 -22.67 -6.17 0.77
N SER A 805 -23.68 -5.36 0.44
CA SER A 805 -24.11 -5.09 -0.94
C SER A 805 -23.98 -3.60 -1.22
N GLN A 806 -23.72 -3.26 -2.48
CA GLN A 806 -23.63 -1.89 -2.96
C GLN A 806 -24.56 -1.65 -4.14
N TYR A 807 -24.96 -0.39 -4.33
CA TYR A 807 -25.67 0.04 -5.53
C TYR A 807 -24.67 0.56 -6.53
N VAL A 808 -24.67 -0.03 -7.73
CA VAL A 808 -23.89 0.50 -8.85
C VAL A 808 -24.69 1.62 -9.51
N ARG A 809 -24.19 2.85 -9.38
CA ARG A 809 -24.85 4.09 -9.80
C ARG A 809 -23.92 4.89 -10.70
N ARG A 810 -24.46 5.41 -11.80
CA ARG A 810 -23.71 6.29 -12.72
C ARG A 810 -24.61 7.23 -13.48
N GLN A 811 -24.01 8.21 -14.16
CA GLN A 811 -24.74 9.07 -15.09
C GLN A 811 -25.11 8.28 -16.36
N PRO A 812 -26.32 8.47 -16.91
CA PRO A 812 -26.75 7.75 -18.09
C PRO A 812 -25.92 8.17 -19.30
N PHE A 813 -25.41 7.18 -20.04
CA PHE A 813 -24.59 7.38 -21.23
C PHE A 813 -23.35 8.23 -20.94
N ALA A 814 -22.65 7.95 -19.84
CA ALA A 814 -21.40 8.61 -19.50
C ALA A 814 -20.42 8.58 -20.69
N SER A 815 -19.76 9.71 -20.95
CA SER A 815 -18.86 9.92 -22.10
C SER A 815 -19.53 9.91 -23.49
N ALA A 816 -20.87 9.90 -23.60
CA ALA A 816 -21.58 10.07 -24.87
C ALA A 816 -22.08 11.52 -25.07
N VAL A 817 -22.22 11.94 -26.34
CA VAL A 817 -23.01 13.15 -26.66
C VAL A 817 -24.48 12.84 -26.44
N TYR A 818 -25.00 13.19 -25.27
CA TYR A 818 -26.38 12.92 -24.83
C TYR A 818 -27.05 14.18 -24.25
N GLU A 819 -28.20 14.55 -24.82
CA GLU A 819 -29.04 15.70 -24.48
C GLU A 819 -30.33 15.29 -23.71
N GLY A 820 -30.29 14.19 -22.96
CA GLY A 820 -31.38 13.79 -22.05
C GLY A 820 -31.10 14.13 -20.57
N PRO A 821 -31.98 13.71 -19.64
CA PRO A 821 -31.76 13.92 -18.21
C PRO A 821 -30.45 13.26 -17.73
N ARG A 822 -29.62 14.03 -17.02
CA ARG A 822 -28.37 13.57 -16.37
C ARG A 822 -28.58 13.33 -14.88
N GLU A 823 -29.68 12.66 -14.54
CA GLU A 823 -29.90 12.19 -13.18
C GLU A 823 -29.24 10.83 -13.03
N THR A 824 -28.56 10.62 -11.90
CA THR A 824 -27.88 9.36 -11.62
C THR A 824 -28.85 8.18 -11.68
N ILE A 825 -28.57 7.21 -12.55
CA ILE A 825 -29.33 5.98 -12.68
C ILE A 825 -28.72 4.87 -11.81
N THR A 826 -29.55 3.94 -11.35
CA THR A 826 -29.11 2.75 -10.62
C THR A 826 -29.18 1.54 -11.56
N ILE A 827 -28.04 0.89 -11.79
CA ILE A 827 -27.91 -0.24 -12.72
C ILE A 827 -28.33 -1.54 -12.03
N ALA A 828 -27.73 -1.82 -10.88
CA ALA A 828 -28.00 -3.02 -10.08
C ALA A 828 -27.61 -2.80 -8.62
N GLN A 829 -28.12 -3.66 -7.74
CA GLN A 829 -27.63 -3.82 -6.37
C GLN A 829 -26.88 -5.15 -6.31
N THR A 830 -25.56 -5.11 -6.18
CA THR A 830 -24.71 -6.31 -6.21
C THR A 830 -23.96 -6.47 -4.88
N PRO A 831 -23.58 -7.70 -4.49
CA PRO A 831 -22.56 -7.89 -3.46
C PRO A 831 -21.24 -7.20 -3.84
N ARG A 832 -20.45 -6.81 -2.84
CA ARG A 832 -19.08 -6.28 -3.04
C ARG A 832 -18.08 -7.42 -3.26
N TRP A 833 -18.15 -8.05 -4.43
CA TRP A 833 -17.27 -9.14 -4.83
C TRP A 833 -15.79 -8.75 -4.84
N THR A 834 -15.48 -7.47 -5.07
CA THR A 834 -14.12 -6.89 -4.94
C THR A 834 -13.48 -7.12 -3.56
N ASP A 835 -14.29 -7.22 -2.50
CA ASP A 835 -13.79 -7.39 -1.13
C ASP A 835 -13.47 -8.86 -0.81
N ALA A 836 -13.84 -9.80 -1.69
CA ALA A 836 -13.68 -11.24 -1.49
C ALA A 836 -12.30 -11.76 -1.97
N ALA A 837 -11.21 -11.23 -1.41
CA ALA A 837 -9.84 -11.62 -1.80
C ALA A 837 -9.58 -13.15 -1.71
N VAL A 838 -10.13 -13.80 -0.68
CA VAL A 838 -10.03 -15.26 -0.47
C VAL A 838 -10.73 -16.04 -1.59
N MET A 839 -11.79 -15.50 -2.19
CA MET A 839 -12.49 -16.14 -3.30
C MET A 839 -11.60 -16.14 -4.55
N LYS A 840 -10.98 -15.01 -4.88
CA LYS A 840 -10.05 -14.90 -6.02
C LYS A 840 -8.84 -15.83 -5.89
N SER A 841 -8.23 -15.86 -4.70
CA SER A 841 -7.09 -16.75 -4.45
C SER A 841 -7.50 -18.23 -4.53
N SER A 842 -8.72 -18.57 -4.10
CA SER A 842 -9.28 -19.92 -4.20
C SER A 842 -9.53 -20.33 -5.66
N VAL A 843 -10.16 -19.47 -6.47
CA VAL A 843 -10.36 -19.73 -7.92
C VAL A 843 -9.02 -19.94 -8.61
N THR A 844 -8.05 -19.06 -8.34
CA THR A 844 -6.69 -19.15 -8.88
C THR A 844 -5.99 -20.45 -8.48
N SER A 845 -6.08 -20.85 -7.22
CA SER A 845 -5.49 -22.09 -6.72
C SER A 845 -6.13 -23.34 -7.33
N ILE A 846 -7.45 -23.35 -7.50
CA ILE A 846 -8.16 -24.46 -8.16
C ILE A 846 -7.72 -24.59 -9.62
N LEU A 847 -7.61 -23.48 -10.36
CA LEU A 847 -7.14 -23.49 -11.75
C LEU A 847 -5.69 -23.98 -11.86
N LYS A 848 -4.77 -23.41 -11.07
CA LYS A 848 -3.34 -23.82 -11.07
C LYS A 848 -3.17 -25.29 -10.69
N TYR A 849 -3.92 -25.77 -9.69
CA TYR A 849 -3.87 -27.18 -9.27
C TYR A 849 -4.40 -28.13 -10.34
N THR A 850 -5.54 -27.79 -10.93
CA THR A 850 -6.14 -28.57 -12.02
C THR A 850 -5.19 -28.63 -13.21
N GLU A 851 -4.57 -27.50 -13.58
CA GLU A 851 -3.55 -27.49 -14.64
C GLU A 851 -2.36 -28.38 -14.29
N ASN A 852 -1.83 -28.34 -13.06
CA ASN A 852 -0.73 -29.22 -12.64
C ASN A 852 -1.08 -30.70 -12.75
N ARG A 853 -2.32 -31.09 -12.47
CA ARG A 853 -2.80 -32.47 -12.68
C ARG A 853 -2.76 -32.83 -14.17
N LEU A 854 -3.25 -31.94 -15.03
CA LEU A 854 -3.23 -32.14 -16.49
C LEU A 854 -1.80 -32.17 -17.06
N ARG A 855 -0.90 -31.28 -16.57
CA ARG A 855 0.53 -31.26 -16.92
C ARG A 855 1.17 -32.62 -16.62
N ARG A 856 0.89 -33.20 -15.44
CA ARG A 856 1.40 -34.53 -15.06
C ARG A 856 0.82 -35.65 -15.93
N GLN A 857 -0.48 -35.64 -16.23
CA GLN A 857 -1.08 -36.60 -17.16
C GLN A 857 -0.44 -36.57 -18.55
N LYS A 858 0.00 -35.38 -19.00
CA LYS A 858 0.65 -35.15 -20.30
C LYS A 858 2.17 -35.21 -20.25
N ASN A 859 2.78 -35.51 -19.10
CA ASN A 859 4.23 -35.47 -18.87
C ASN A 859 4.88 -34.14 -19.29
N PHE A 860 4.16 -33.03 -19.09
CA PHE A 860 4.64 -31.68 -19.32
C PHE A 860 5.58 -31.25 -18.18
N ARG A 861 6.74 -30.67 -18.52
CA ARG A 861 7.74 -30.19 -17.53
C ARG A 861 7.32 -28.83 -16.97
N GLY A 862 7.60 -28.60 -15.68
CA GLY A 862 7.27 -27.36 -15.00
C GLY A 862 5.98 -27.45 -14.20
N THR A 863 6.03 -27.16 -12.90
CA THR A 863 4.87 -27.16 -12.01
C THR A 863 4.55 -25.74 -11.55
N LEU A 864 3.29 -25.33 -11.70
CA LEU A 864 2.79 -24.08 -11.14
C LEU A 864 2.88 -24.13 -9.60
N ARG A 865 3.49 -23.12 -8.99
CA ARG A 865 3.73 -23.01 -7.54
C ARG A 865 2.75 -22.00 -6.90
N GLY A 866 2.77 -21.92 -5.56
CA GLY A 866 1.92 -20.98 -4.80
C GLY A 866 0.45 -21.39 -4.70
N ILE A 867 0.17 -22.69 -4.54
CA ILE A 867 -1.19 -23.23 -4.48
C ILE A 867 -1.57 -23.51 -3.02
N GLU A 868 -2.60 -22.83 -2.53
CA GLU A 868 -3.17 -23.07 -1.20
C GLU A 868 -4.61 -23.61 -1.35
N LEU A 869 -4.79 -24.92 -1.12
CA LEU A 869 -6.09 -25.58 -1.19
C LEU A 869 -6.37 -26.42 0.06
N PRO A 870 -7.61 -26.40 0.59
CA PRO A 870 -8.05 -27.32 1.63
C PRO A 870 -7.87 -28.80 1.21
N GLN A 871 -7.54 -29.67 2.18
CA GLN A 871 -7.23 -31.08 1.93
C GLN A 871 -8.42 -31.85 1.30
N ASP A 872 -9.63 -31.51 1.71
CA ASP A 872 -10.87 -32.04 1.15
C ASP A 872 -11.02 -31.70 -0.34
N TRP A 873 -10.65 -30.49 -0.76
CA TRP A 873 -10.71 -30.06 -2.16
C TRP A 873 -9.65 -30.73 -3.02
N ILE A 874 -8.45 -30.93 -2.47
CA ILE A 874 -7.38 -31.70 -3.11
C ILE A 874 -7.86 -33.12 -3.44
N ILE A 875 -8.47 -33.81 -2.46
CA ILE A 875 -9.00 -35.18 -2.66
C ILE A 875 -10.04 -35.20 -3.80
N VAL A 876 -10.92 -34.20 -3.83
CA VAL A 876 -11.96 -34.08 -4.85
C VAL A 876 -11.36 -33.87 -6.24
N LEU A 877 -10.38 -32.97 -6.38
CA LEU A 877 -9.69 -32.71 -7.64
C LEU A 877 -8.85 -33.92 -8.08
N ASP A 878 -8.14 -34.58 -7.18
CA ASP A 878 -7.36 -35.78 -7.47
C ASP A 878 -8.24 -36.93 -7.97
N THR A 879 -9.45 -37.07 -7.42
CA THR A 879 -10.44 -38.06 -7.85
C THR A 879 -11.00 -37.72 -9.24
N ALA A 880 -11.21 -36.44 -9.54
CA ALA A 880 -11.72 -35.99 -10.83
C ALA A 880 -10.66 -36.06 -11.95
N PHE A 881 -9.39 -35.86 -11.62
CA PHE A 881 -8.26 -35.87 -12.55
C PHE A 881 -7.20 -36.90 -12.14
N PRO A 882 -7.49 -38.22 -12.23
CA PRO A 882 -6.58 -39.28 -11.81
C PRO A 882 -5.34 -39.36 -12.72
N LEU A 883 -4.21 -39.80 -12.17
CA LEU A 883 -3.01 -40.09 -12.96
C LEU A 883 -3.05 -41.55 -13.41
N GLU A 884 -2.84 -41.81 -14.70
CA GLU A 884 -2.70 -43.17 -15.23
C GLU A 884 -1.24 -43.62 -15.10
N ASP A 885 -0.97 -44.70 -14.37
CA ASP A 885 0.35 -45.34 -14.35
C ASP A 885 0.63 -45.99 -15.72
N ALA A 886 1.72 -45.56 -16.36
CA ALA A 886 2.16 -45.99 -17.70
C ALA A 886 2.50 -47.50 -17.85
N ALA A 887 2.25 -48.32 -16.82
CA ALA A 887 2.65 -49.73 -16.79
C ALA A 887 1.50 -50.75 -16.66
N THR A 888 0.31 -50.40 -16.15
CA THR A 888 -0.69 -51.45 -15.81
C THR A 888 -2.18 -51.12 -16.04
N GLY A 889 -2.58 -49.88 -16.32
CA GLY A 889 -3.98 -49.60 -16.67
C GLY A 889 -5.02 -49.92 -15.57
N GLU A 890 -4.63 -49.83 -14.28
CA GLU A 890 -5.57 -49.89 -13.15
C GLU A 890 -5.59 -48.55 -12.40
N GLN A 891 -6.79 -48.12 -11.99
CA GLN A 891 -7.04 -46.88 -11.24
C GLN A 891 -6.48 -47.00 -9.82
N VAL A 892 -5.46 -46.19 -9.48
CA VAL A 892 -4.91 -46.11 -8.12
C VAL A 892 -5.81 -45.19 -7.28
N ILE A 893 -6.60 -45.80 -6.38
CA ILE A 893 -7.13 -45.11 -5.20
C ILE A 893 -5.95 -44.87 -4.27
N ALA A 894 -5.68 -43.60 -3.93
CA ALA A 894 -4.53 -43.18 -3.14
C ALA A 894 -4.33 -44.01 -1.86
N PRO A 895 -3.09 -44.48 -1.56
CA PRO A 895 -2.82 -45.17 -0.30
C PRO A 895 -2.75 -44.18 0.87
N ALA A 896 -3.25 -44.63 2.02
CA ALA A 896 -3.15 -43.93 3.30
C ALA A 896 -1.68 -43.73 3.71
N TYR A 897 -1.34 -42.50 4.10
CA TYR A 897 -0.01 -42.09 4.54
C TYR A 897 0.53 -42.93 5.72
N GLU A 898 1.76 -43.44 5.58
CA GLU A 898 2.56 -44.01 6.68
C GLU A 898 3.23 -42.88 7.50
N PRO A 899 3.48 -43.10 8.81
CA PRO A 899 3.93 -42.06 9.72
C PRO A 899 5.42 -41.72 9.59
N ILE A 900 5.73 -40.45 9.77
CA ILE A 900 7.07 -39.83 9.78
C ILE A 900 7.95 -40.51 10.84
N VAL A 901 9.06 -41.11 10.42
CA VAL A 901 10.13 -41.60 11.31
C VAL A 901 11.13 -40.46 11.50
N ILE A 902 11.20 -39.91 12.71
CA ILE A 902 12.24 -38.96 13.12
C ILE A 902 13.46 -39.76 13.56
N ASP A 903 14.59 -39.52 12.92
CA ASP A 903 15.86 -40.16 13.20
C ASP A 903 16.47 -39.57 14.49
N LEU A 904 16.28 -40.29 15.61
CA LEU A 904 16.64 -39.86 16.96
C LEU A 904 18.15 -39.68 17.16
N GLU A 905 19.00 -40.37 16.38
CA GLU A 905 20.46 -40.26 16.48
C GLU A 905 20.95 -38.86 16.06
N LYS A 906 20.37 -38.27 15.01
CA LYS A 906 20.74 -36.90 14.58
C LYS A 906 20.27 -35.81 15.53
N ALA A 907 19.17 -36.03 16.24
CA ALA A 907 18.65 -35.06 17.20
C ALA A 907 19.53 -34.98 18.46
N GLU A 908 20.06 -36.12 18.93
CA GLU A 908 21.00 -36.18 20.06
C GLU A 908 22.35 -35.52 19.71
N GLU A 909 22.86 -35.69 18.49
CA GLU A 909 24.06 -34.98 18.04
C GLU A 909 23.90 -33.46 18.09
N LEU A 910 22.74 -32.94 17.65
CA LEU A 910 22.44 -31.50 17.70
C LEU A 910 22.30 -30.97 19.13
N THR A 911 21.80 -31.80 20.07
CA THR A 911 21.71 -31.39 21.49
C THR A 911 23.09 -31.34 22.13
N ILE A 912 23.96 -32.32 21.84
CA ILE A 912 25.35 -32.36 22.33
C ILE A 912 26.18 -31.20 21.77
N ILE A 913 25.93 -30.80 20.51
CA ILE A 913 26.59 -29.64 19.90
C ILE A 913 26.12 -28.34 20.55
N SER A 914 24.81 -28.20 20.81
CA SER A 914 24.23 -27.03 21.49
C SER A 914 24.77 -26.85 22.91
N ASP A 915 24.86 -27.93 23.69
CA ASP A 915 25.36 -27.88 25.08
C ASP A 915 26.86 -27.53 25.15
N LYS A 916 27.66 -27.98 24.17
CA LYS A 916 29.08 -27.62 24.07
C LYS A 916 29.31 -26.16 23.70
N VAL A 917 28.43 -25.57 22.90
CA VAL A 917 28.50 -24.15 22.55
C VAL A 917 28.08 -23.29 23.74
N GLN A 918 27.04 -23.71 24.47
CA GLN A 918 26.56 -23.00 25.65
C GLN A 918 27.54 -23.03 26.83
N ALA A 919 28.25 -24.15 27.03
CA ALA A 919 29.29 -24.26 28.07
C ALA A 919 30.53 -23.39 27.80
N ARG A 920 30.85 -23.12 26.53
CA ARG A 920 31.99 -22.25 26.14
C ARG A 920 31.70 -20.76 26.24
N LEU A 921 30.43 -20.37 26.17
CA LEU A 921 29.99 -18.97 26.28
C LEU A 921 29.85 -18.51 27.74
N GLN A 922 29.99 -19.40 28.74
CA GLN A 922 29.76 -19.11 30.16
C GLN A 922 31.02 -18.95 31.01
N THR A 923 32.23 -19.08 30.45
CA THR A 923 33.48 -18.83 31.20
C THR A 923 34.15 -17.55 30.71
N ASP A 924 33.92 -16.46 31.45
CA ASP A 924 34.74 -15.25 31.41
C ASP A 924 36.07 -15.53 32.12
N ASP A 925 37.19 -15.50 31.40
CA ASP A 925 38.49 -15.13 31.97
C ASP A 925 39.46 -14.67 30.87
N GLU A 926 40.04 -13.49 31.10
CA GLU A 926 41.11 -12.88 30.31
C GLU A 926 42.42 -13.67 30.46
N SER A 927 43.28 -13.57 29.43
CA SER A 927 44.68 -14.05 29.34
C SER A 927 44.90 -15.55 29.05
N ASP A 928 45.11 -15.88 27.77
CA ASP A 928 46.41 -16.33 27.24
C ASP A 928 46.27 -16.73 25.77
N ALA A 929 47.11 -16.13 24.91
CA ALA A 929 47.14 -16.41 23.49
C ALA A 929 47.91 -17.71 23.21
N ILE A 930 47.23 -18.72 22.65
CA ILE A 930 47.84 -19.85 21.93
C ILE A 930 47.05 -20.09 20.63
N PRO A 931 47.73 -20.31 19.49
CA PRO A 931 47.11 -20.30 18.17
C PRO A 931 46.36 -21.60 17.87
N ILE A 932 45.15 -21.47 17.33
CA ILE A 932 44.37 -22.57 16.78
C ILE A 932 44.32 -22.35 15.27
N ASP A 933 44.89 -23.30 14.52
CA ASP A 933 44.75 -23.41 13.07
C ASP A 933 43.26 -23.59 12.73
N GLU A 934 42.67 -22.54 12.15
CA GLU A 934 41.39 -22.63 11.47
C GLU A 934 41.56 -23.44 10.17
N PRO A 935 40.71 -24.45 9.90
CA PRO A 935 40.59 -24.96 8.55
C PRO A 935 40.04 -23.83 7.69
N GLN A 936 40.84 -23.40 6.71
CA GLN A 936 40.48 -22.35 5.78
C GLN A 936 39.25 -22.75 4.97
N VAL A 937 38.08 -22.34 5.43
CA VAL A 937 36.95 -22.03 4.56
C VAL A 937 37.11 -20.56 4.23
N GLU A 938 37.63 -20.29 3.04
CA GLU A 938 37.66 -18.95 2.47
C GLU A 938 36.24 -18.36 2.53
N SER A 939 36.04 -17.42 3.45
CA SER A 939 34.94 -16.48 3.38
C SER A 939 35.24 -15.51 2.24
N THR A 940 34.93 -15.92 1.02
CA THR A 940 34.77 -15.00 -0.10
C THR A 940 33.53 -14.14 0.14
N ILE A 941 33.63 -13.16 1.05
CA ILE A 941 32.97 -11.87 0.86
C ILE A 941 33.81 -11.17 -0.22
N GLY A 942 33.61 -11.61 -1.46
CA GLY A 942 34.40 -11.19 -2.61
C GLY A 942 33.93 -9.83 -3.10
N ALA A 943 34.78 -8.81 -2.89
CA ALA A 943 34.80 -7.50 -3.57
C ALA A 943 33.52 -6.64 -3.51
N PRO A 944 33.65 -5.29 -3.58
CA PRO A 944 32.53 -4.46 -4.00
C PRO A 944 32.09 -4.94 -5.39
N TRP A 945 30.91 -5.51 -5.49
CA TRP A 945 30.26 -5.75 -6.78
C TRP A 945 29.90 -4.37 -7.37
N GLU A 946 30.71 -3.91 -8.33
CA GLU A 946 30.30 -2.86 -9.26
C GLU A 946 29.44 -3.51 -10.34
N VAL A 947 28.13 -3.21 -10.37
CA VAL A 947 27.27 -3.53 -11.52
C VAL A 947 27.82 -2.72 -12.70
N PRO A 948 28.43 -3.32 -13.73
CA PRO A 948 28.81 -2.56 -14.91
C PRO A 948 27.52 -2.22 -15.66
N ASP A 949 27.39 -1.00 -16.20
CA ASP A 949 26.27 -0.66 -17.09
C ASP A 949 26.34 -1.60 -18.32
N GLN A 950 25.54 -2.66 -18.33
CA GLN A 950 25.59 -3.76 -19.30
C GLN A 950 24.17 -4.15 -19.72
N GLN A 951 23.93 -4.31 -21.03
CA GLN A 951 22.71 -4.90 -21.56
C GLN A 951 22.79 -6.44 -21.52
N LEU A 952 21.72 -7.08 -21.07
CA LEU A 952 21.57 -8.55 -21.06
C LEU A 952 21.36 -9.07 -22.48
N SER A 953 22.07 -10.13 -22.87
CA SER A 953 21.92 -10.72 -24.21
C SER A 953 20.60 -11.49 -24.35
N THR A 954 19.68 -11.01 -25.18
CA THR A 954 18.43 -11.71 -25.53
C THR A 954 18.53 -12.56 -26.79
N LYS A 955 19.76 -12.87 -27.25
CA LYS A 955 19.95 -13.77 -28.40
C LYS A 955 19.90 -15.23 -27.96
N ARG A 956 18.85 -15.94 -28.38
CA ARG A 956 18.75 -17.40 -28.26
C ARG A 956 19.86 -18.08 -29.10
N PRO A 957 20.67 -18.99 -28.52
CA PRO A 957 21.65 -19.77 -29.28
C PRO A 957 20.97 -20.67 -30.33
N ALA A 958 21.59 -20.78 -31.51
CA ALA A 958 21.00 -21.50 -32.66
C ALA A 958 20.85 -23.03 -32.44
N ASP A 959 21.60 -23.59 -31.48
CA ASP A 959 21.62 -25.03 -31.16
C ASP A 959 20.78 -25.38 -29.92
N THR A 960 20.02 -24.43 -29.34
CA THR A 960 19.18 -24.67 -28.15
C THR A 960 17.88 -25.42 -28.51
N PRO A 961 17.51 -26.49 -27.78
CA PRO A 961 16.25 -27.21 -28.00
C PRO A 961 15.01 -26.29 -28.01
N ALA A 962 14.00 -26.64 -28.83
CA ALA A 962 12.82 -25.79 -29.06
C ALA A 962 12.07 -25.36 -27.78
N HIS A 963 12.18 -26.16 -26.70
CA HIS A 963 11.50 -25.98 -25.42
C HIS A 963 12.29 -25.19 -24.35
N LEU A 964 13.53 -24.76 -24.64
CA LEU A 964 14.38 -23.98 -23.71
C LEU A 964 14.58 -22.55 -24.23
N LEU A 965 14.70 -21.59 -23.30
CA LEU A 965 14.89 -20.17 -23.59
C LEU A 965 13.77 -19.59 -24.48
N THR A 966 12.53 -19.94 -24.16
CA THR A 966 11.36 -19.55 -24.96
C THR A 966 10.92 -18.12 -24.68
N GLU A 967 11.16 -17.63 -23.46
CA GLU A 967 10.73 -16.31 -22.98
C GLU A 967 11.92 -15.42 -22.60
N LEU A 968 13.06 -15.65 -23.25
CA LEU A 968 14.32 -14.98 -22.96
C LEU A 968 14.20 -13.44 -23.04
N GLN A 969 13.33 -12.94 -23.92
CA GLN A 969 13.11 -11.50 -24.08
C GLN A 969 12.20 -10.93 -23.00
N GLU A 970 11.17 -11.67 -22.59
CA GLU A 970 10.20 -11.31 -21.58
C GLU A 970 10.84 -11.32 -20.18
N VAL A 971 11.61 -12.35 -19.86
CA VAL A 971 12.39 -12.43 -18.62
C VAL A 971 13.46 -11.33 -18.57
N ALA A 972 14.12 -11.03 -19.70
CA ALA A 972 15.05 -9.91 -19.77
C ALA A 972 14.36 -8.57 -19.49
N ASN A 973 13.16 -8.34 -20.03
CA ASN A 973 12.41 -7.10 -19.78
C ASN A 973 12.02 -6.93 -18.30
N ILE A 974 11.76 -8.02 -17.57
CA ILE A 974 11.43 -7.96 -16.13
C ILE A 974 12.63 -7.46 -15.31
N ILE A 975 13.83 -7.93 -15.64
CA ILE A 975 15.03 -7.70 -14.81
C ILE A 975 15.97 -6.59 -15.35
N ALA A 976 15.84 -6.18 -16.62
CA ALA A 976 16.82 -5.33 -17.32
C ALA A 976 17.06 -3.94 -16.72
N THR A 977 16.12 -3.41 -15.93
CA THR A 977 16.21 -2.06 -15.33
C THR A 977 16.41 -2.05 -13.83
N ASP A 978 16.32 -3.21 -13.18
CA ASP A 978 16.30 -3.33 -11.72
C ASP A 978 17.59 -3.99 -11.20
N LYS A 979 18.57 -3.13 -10.86
CA LYS A 979 19.88 -3.56 -10.34
C LYS A 979 19.75 -4.36 -9.03
N VAL A 980 18.71 -4.11 -8.24
CA VAL A 980 18.44 -4.81 -6.97
C VAL A 980 17.82 -6.19 -7.22
N ALA A 981 16.89 -6.30 -8.17
CA ALA A 981 16.34 -7.59 -8.61
C ALA A 981 17.41 -8.50 -9.23
N ILE A 982 18.29 -7.95 -10.08
CA ILE A 982 19.43 -8.71 -10.64
C ILE A 982 20.33 -9.21 -9.50
N LYS A 983 20.63 -8.37 -8.51
CA LYS A 983 21.43 -8.75 -7.33
C LYS A 983 20.77 -9.90 -6.56
N LEU A 984 19.46 -9.82 -6.29
CA LEU A 984 18.70 -10.87 -5.60
C LEU A 984 18.68 -12.18 -6.39
N LEU A 985 18.36 -12.14 -7.69
CA LEU A 985 18.30 -13.31 -8.56
C LEU A 985 19.67 -13.97 -8.78
N SER A 986 20.76 -13.18 -8.77
CA SER A 986 22.13 -13.70 -8.86
C SER A 986 22.53 -14.45 -7.58
N HIS A 987 22.13 -13.94 -6.41
CA HIS A 987 22.34 -14.64 -5.13
C HIS A 987 21.46 -15.90 -5.02
N LEU A 988 20.22 -15.84 -5.51
CA LEU A 988 19.36 -17.02 -5.63
C LEU A 988 20.00 -18.07 -6.54
N GLN A 989 20.50 -17.71 -7.72
CA GLN A 989 21.21 -18.63 -8.62
C GLN A 989 22.43 -19.27 -7.93
N ALA A 990 23.24 -18.48 -7.23
CA ALA A 990 24.41 -18.97 -6.52
C ALA A 990 24.08 -19.95 -5.38
N GLN A 991 22.86 -19.89 -4.83
CA GLN A 991 22.35 -20.73 -3.74
C GLN A 991 21.31 -21.77 -4.23
N GLN A 992 21.43 -22.25 -5.48
CA GLN A 992 20.52 -23.25 -6.06
C GLN A 992 19.03 -22.84 -6.10
N TRP A 993 18.76 -21.56 -6.33
CA TRP A 993 17.42 -20.96 -6.51
C TRP A 993 16.55 -20.89 -5.25
N GLU A 994 17.15 -21.09 -4.07
CA GLU A 994 16.47 -21.06 -2.78
C GLU A 994 17.32 -20.34 -1.72
N ILE A 995 16.77 -19.31 -1.07
CA ILE A 995 17.43 -18.62 0.05
C ILE A 995 16.44 -18.32 1.19
N ALA A 996 16.92 -18.33 2.43
CA ALA A 996 16.11 -17.90 3.58
C ALA A 996 15.84 -16.38 3.53
N GLN A 997 14.66 -15.96 3.99
CA GLN A 997 14.25 -14.54 3.97
C GLN A 997 15.23 -13.61 4.70
N ASP A 998 15.79 -14.05 5.83
CA ASP A 998 16.75 -13.25 6.62
C ASP A 998 18.04 -12.94 5.83
N ILE A 999 18.50 -13.91 5.05
CA ILE A 999 19.69 -13.78 4.19
C ILE A 999 19.38 -12.88 3.00
N ALA A 1000 18.21 -13.06 2.39
CA ALA A 1000 17.75 -12.23 1.28
C ALA A 1000 17.62 -10.76 1.70
N GLN A 1001 17.05 -10.48 2.87
CA GLN A 1001 16.89 -9.13 3.40
C GLN A 1001 18.23 -8.46 3.74
N ALA A 1002 19.25 -9.22 4.14
CA ALA A 1002 20.60 -8.71 4.42
C ALA A 1002 21.38 -8.33 3.14
N ILE A 1003 21.01 -8.87 1.98
CA ILE A 1003 21.65 -8.57 0.67
C ILE A 1003 21.12 -7.26 0.07
N LEU A 1004 19.94 -6.80 0.49
CA LEU A 1004 19.28 -5.61 -0.01
C LEU A 1004 19.78 -4.37 0.73
N ASP A 1005 20.55 -3.50 0.04
CA ASP A 1005 21.18 -2.29 0.61
C ASP A 1005 20.15 -1.17 0.88
N GLY A 1006 19.25 -1.38 1.86
CA GLY A 1006 18.26 -0.39 2.28
C GLY A 1006 16.86 -0.53 1.66
N GLU A 1007 16.62 -1.52 0.80
CA GLU A 1007 15.27 -1.88 0.30
C GLU A 1007 14.68 -3.07 1.08
N PHE A 1008 13.37 -3.03 1.31
CA PHE A 1008 12.64 -4.13 1.97
C PHE A 1008 12.41 -5.29 1.00
N LEU A 1009 12.65 -6.52 1.46
CA LEU A 1009 12.55 -7.75 0.68
C LEU A 1009 11.19 -7.89 -0.01
N ASN A 1010 10.10 -7.67 0.72
CA ASN A 1010 8.76 -7.80 0.16
C ASN A 1010 8.51 -6.81 -0.97
N VAL A 1011 9.06 -5.58 -0.90
CA VAL A 1011 8.92 -4.58 -1.96
C VAL A 1011 9.64 -5.02 -3.24
N VAL A 1012 10.82 -5.62 -3.10
CA VAL A 1012 11.58 -6.14 -4.24
C VAL A 1012 10.90 -7.36 -4.85
N LEU A 1013 10.38 -8.28 -4.02
CA LEU A 1013 9.62 -9.44 -4.48
C LEU A 1013 8.34 -9.02 -5.19
N ASP A 1014 7.60 -8.06 -4.64
CA ASP A 1014 6.38 -7.52 -5.25
C ASP A 1014 6.69 -6.86 -6.59
N ARG A 1015 7.75 -6.05 -6.69
CA ARG A 1015 8.19 -5.41 -7.94
C ARG A 1015 8.58 -6.42 -9.02
N ILE A 1016 9.31 -7.47 -8.66
CA ILE A 1016 9.67 -8.56 -9.59
C ILE A 1016 8.41 -9.29 -10.06
N ASN A 1017 7.53 -9.66 -9.13
CA ASN A 1017 6.34 -10.44 -9.44
C ASN A 1017 5.26 -9.64 -10.16
N GLU A 1018 5.10 -8.35 -9.90
CA GLU A 1018 4.16 -7.47 -10.60
C GLU A 1018 4.56 -7.35 -12.08
N ARG A 1019 5.85 -7.08 -12.35
CA ARG A 1019 6.40 -7.10 -13.71
C ARG A 1019 6.29 -8.48 -14.36
N ALA A 1020 6.49 -9.55 -13.59
CA ALA A 1020 6.32 -10.91 -14.09
C ALA A 1020 4.87 -11.24 -14.43
N ILE A 1021 3.90 -10.79 -13.64
CA ILE A 1021 2.47 -10.94 -13.92
C ILE A 1021 2.08 -10.17 -15.19
N GLU A 1022 2.67 -9.01 -15.45
CA GLU A 1022 2.41 -8.25 -16.68
C GLU A 1022 2.98 -8.95 -17.92
N GLN A 1023 4.25 -9.36 -17.87
CA GLN A 1023 5.02 -9.87 -19.01
C GLN A 1023 4.82 -11.38 -19.25
N LEU A 1024 4.87 -12.18 -18.18
CA LEU A 1024 4.78 -13.65 -18.20
C LEU A 1024 3.41 -14.18 -17.76
N ALA A 1025 2.60 -13.34 -17.10
CA ALA A 1025 1.33 -13.74 -16.47
C ALA A 1025 1.46 -14.87 -15.45
N ASP A 1026 2.64 -14.99 -14.83
CA ASP A 1026 2.91 -15.80 -13.66
C ASP A 1026 3.91 -15.07 -12.75
N GLN A 1027 4.01 -15.50 -11.49
CA GLN A 1027 5.01 -15.02 -10.56
C GLN A 1027 6.37 -15.64 -10.91
N LEU A 1028 7.44 -14.85 -10.82
CA LEU A 1028 8.80 -15.33 -11.09
C LEU A 1028 9.47 -15.85 -9.81
N VAL A 1029 9.07 -15.32 -8.65
CA VAL A 1029 9.62 -15.67 -7.34
C VAL A 1029 8.49 -15.89 -6.34
N VAL A 1030 8.55 -16.96 -5.55
CA VAL A 1030 7.50 -17.33 -4.59
C VAL A 1030 8.10 -17.52 -3.20
N ILE A 1031 7.32 -17.19 -2.17
CA ILE A 1031 7.67 -17.49 -0.77
C ILE A 1031 7.07 -18.84 -0.40
N GLU A 1032 7.91 -19.82 -0.05
CA GLU A 1032 7.50 -21.12 0.48
C GLU A 1032 8.05 -21.26 1.92
N GLY A 1033 7.17 -21.18 2.92
CA GLY A 1033 7.59 -21.21 4.32
C GLY A 1033 8.46 -20.01 4.69
N ASN A 1034 9.73 -20.26 5.08
CA ASN A 1034 10.72 -19.21 5.41
C ASN A 1034 11.70 -18.92 4.25
N ASN A 1035 11.48 -19.52 3.08
CA ASN A 1035 12.41 -19.49 1.96
C ASN A 1035 11.80 -18.78 0.75
N ILE A 1036 12.66 -18.17 -0.05
CA ILE A 1036 12.36 -17.53 -1.32
C ILE A 1036 12.84 -18.46 -2.41
N VAL A 1037 11.95 -18.80 -3.34
CA VAL A 1037 12.20 -19.79 -4.40
C VAL A 1037 11.85 -19.20 -5.76
N VAL A 1038 12.75 -19.30 -6.73
CA VAL A 1038 12.48 -18.91 -8.13
C VAL A 1038 11.71 -20.02 -8.84
N THR A 1039 10.66 -19.68 -9.59
CA THR A 1039 9.86 -20.65 -10.35
C THR A 1039 10.69 -21.37 -11.41
N GLU A 1040 10.55 -22.69 -11.53
CA GLU A 1040 11.35 -23.53 -12.42
C GLU A 1040 11.21 -23.16 -13.90
N ASP A 1041 10.03 -22.68 -14.33
CA ASP A 1041 9.66 -22.41 -15.72
C ASP A 1041 10.47 -21.27 -16.38
N TYR A 1042 11.22 -20.49 -15.58
CA TYR A 1042 12.01 -19.34 -16.02
C TYR A 1042 13.50 -19.39 -15.60
N ARG A 1043 13.96 -20.49 -14.96
CA ARG A 1043 15.33 -20.59 -14.42
C ARG A 1043 16.38 -20.61 -15.53
N ASP A 1044 16.08 -21.26 -16.65
CA ASP A 1044 16.99 -21.33 -17.80
C ASP A 1044 17.15 -19.96 -18.48
N GLU A 1045 16.08 -19.19 -18.60
CA GLU A 1045 16.17 -17.80 -19.07
C GLU A 1045 17.01 -16.93 -18.13
N ILE A 1046 16.79 -17.00 -16.81
CA ILE A 1046 17.54 -16.20 -15.82
C ILE A 1046 19.03 -16.58 -15.84
N GLU A 1047 19.33 -17.88 -15.86
CA GLU A 1047 20.70 -18.39 -15.93
C GLU A 1047 21.42 -17.93 -17.21
N HIS A 1048 20.75 -18.00 -18.35
CA HIS A 1048 21.32 -17.55 -19.63
C HIS A 1048 21.57 -16.03 -19.66
N LEU A 1049 20.67 -15.24 -19.09
CA LEU A 1049 20.77 -13.78 -19.04
C LEU A 1049 21.91 -13.33 -18.12
N LEU A 1050 22.07 -13.96 -16.96
CA LEU A 1050 23.14 -13.65 -16.00
C LEU A 1050 24.52 -14.11 -16.49
N ALA A 1051 24.60 -15.19 -17.27
CA ALA A 1051 25.87 -15.73 -17.78
C ALA A 1051 26.45 -14.99 -18.99
N ASN A 1052 25.66 -14.23 -19.76
CA ASN A 1052 26.08 -13.61 -21.03
C ASN A 1052 25.84 -12.09 -21.10
N PRO A 1053 26.61 -11.27 -20.36
CA PRO A 1053 26.55 -9.81 -20.47
C PRO A 1053 27.21 -9.29 -21.76
N VAL A 1054 26.57 -8.35 -22.47
CA VAL A 1054 27.12 -7.76 -23.71
C VAL A 1054 27.79 -6.40 -23.41
N PRO A 1055 29.03 -6.15 -23.89
CA PRO A 1055 29.67 -4.84 -23.78
C PRO A 1055 29.02 -3.80 -24.71
N ILE A 1056 28.82 -2.58 -24.20
CA ILE A 1056 28.21 -1.47 -24.94
C ILE A 1056 29.05 -1.14 -26.18
N ALA A 1057 28.50 -1.43 -27.37
CA ALA A 1057 29.08 -0.96 -28.62
C ALA A 1057 28.73 0.53 -28.81
N SER A 1058 29.76 1.37 -28.75
CA SER A 1058 29.67 2.80 -29.04
C SER A 1058 29.06 3.04 -30.42
N GLY A 1059 27.86 3.61 -30.47
CA GLY A 1059 27.29 4.15 -31.69
C GLY A 1059 26.04 3.46 -32.22
N VAL A 1060 25.02 3.27 -31.39
CA VAL A 1060 23.61 3.33 -31.82
C VAL A 1060 22.85 4.03 -30.68
N ALA A 1061 22.13 5.10 -31.02
CA ALA A 1061 21.31 5.84 -30.05
C ALA A 1061 20.30 4.87 -29.40
N PRO A 1062 20.15 4.85 -28.07
CA PRO A 1062 19.16 4.01 -27.43
C PRO A 1062 17.76 4.51 -27.81
N SER A 1063 16.91 3.62 -28.28
CA SER A 1063 15.46 3.84 -28.27
C SER A 1063 14.99 3.95 -26.83
N GLU A 1064 14.39 5.08 -26.49
CA GLU A 1064 13.82 5.43 -25.18
C GLU A 1064 12.89 4.32 -24.65
N GLN A 1065 13.19 3.81 -23.46
CA GLN A 1065 12.23 3.12 -22.59
C GLN A 1065 11.53 4.16 -21.70
N PRO A 1066 10.27 3.95 -21.30
CA PRO A 1066 9.37 5.04 -20.90
C PRO A 1066 9.72 5.64 -19.53
N LEU A 1067 9.62 6.97 -19.49
CA LEU A 1067 10.11 7.91 -18.49
C LEU A 1067 9.09 8.22 -17.38
N TYR A 1068 8.42 7.23 -16.77
CA TYR A 1068 7.21 7.52 -15.95
C TYR A 1068 6.91 6.49 -14.83
N GLU A 1069 7.81 6.28 -13.87
CA GLU A 1069 7.58 5.36 -12.72
C GLU A 1069 6.73 5.96 -11.58
N ASP A 1070 6.53 7.28 -11.54
CA ASP A 1070 5.82 7.98 -10.44
C ASP A 1070 4.34 8.31 -10.74
N LEU A 1071 3.88 8.04 -11.96
CA LEU A 1071 2.50 8.29 -12.41
C LEU A 1071 1.72 6.98 -12.41
N ASP A 1072 0.42 7.06 -12.13
CA ASP A 1072 -0.51 5.93 -12.34
C ASP A 1072 -0.31 5.38 -13.78
N PRO A 1073 -0.21 4.06 -13.98
CA PRO A 1073 0.01 3.43 -15.29
C PRO A 1073 -0.87 3.99 -16.42
N THR A 1074 -2.09 4.42 -16.09
CA THR A 1074 -3.01 5.09 -17.01
C THR A 1074 -2.47 6.43 -17.51
N TRP A 1075 -1.95 7.28 -16.63
CA TRP A 1075 -1.36 8.57 -16.96
C TRP A 1075 0.05 8.44 -17.56
N THR A 1076 0.84 7.44 -17.14
CA THR A 1076 2.12 7.11 -17.77
C THR A 1076 1.97 6.87 -19.27
N ASN A 1077 0.96 6.10 -19.68
CA ASN A 1077 0.69 5.83 -21.09
C ASN A 1077 0.21 7.09 -21.83
N PHE A 1078 -0.48 8.01 -21.15
CA PHE A 1078 -0.93 9.28 -21.71
C PHE A 1078 0.27 10.17 -22.06
N VAL A 1079 1.17 10.33 -21.10
CA VAL A 1079 2.33 11.21 -21.24
C VAL A 1079 3.31 10.70 -22.30
N ASN A 1080 3.49 9.38 -22.41
CA ASN A 1080 4.30 8.72 -23.46
C ASN A 1080 3.85 9.05 -24.89
N LYS A 1081 2.55 9.33 -25.10
CA LYS A 1081 1.99 9.57 -26.43
C LYS A 1081 2.01 11.05 -26.83
N MET A 1082 2.17 11.94 -25.87
CA MET A 1082 2.12 13.39 -26.08
C MET A 1082 3.38 13.93 -26.75
N GLN A 1083 3.23 14.99 -27.56
CA GLN A 1083 4.32 15.65 -28.28
C GLN A 1083 4.38 17.13 -27.88
N ALA A 1084 5.47 17.84 -28.20
CA ALA A 1084 5.70 19.21 -27.75
C ALA A 1084 4.52 20.18 -28.01
N HIS A 1085 3.90 20.12 -29.20
CA HIS A 1085 2.75 20.96 -29.54
C HIS A 1085 1.47 20.59 -28.77
N HIS A 1086 1.31 19.33 -28.36
CA HIS A 1086 0.21 18.88 -27.51
C HIS A 1086 0.32 19.47 -26.09
N TRP A 1087 1.54 19.56 -25.56
CA TRP A 1087 1.82 20.18 -24.27
C TRP A 1087 1.62 21.70 -24.29
N GLU A 1088 2.05 22.36 -25.36
CA GLU A 1088 1.80 23.80 -25.56
C GLU A 1088 0.30 24.11 -25.64
N ALA A 1089 -0.49 23.24 -26.27
CA ALA A 1089 -1.93 23.37 -26.36
C ALA A 1089 -2.64 23.19 -25.01
N LEU A 1090 -2.28 22.17 -24.23
CA LEU A 1090 -2.78 21.99 -22.86
C LEU A 1090 -2.42 23.18 -21.97
N ASN A 1091 -1.22 23.72 -22.11
CA ASN A 1091 -0.80 24.92 -21.37
C ASN A 1091 -1.63 26.15 -21.76
N ALA A 1092 -1.91 26.33 -23.05
CA ALA A 1092 -2.78 27.42 -23.51
C ALA A 1092 -4.20 27.31 -22.94
N LEU A 1093 -4.72 26.08 -22.81
CA LEU A 1093 -6.03 25.79 -22.22
C LEU A 1093 -6.05 25.98 -20.69
N LEU A 1094 -5.00 25.57 -19.98
CA LEU A 1094 -4.87 25.73 -18.52
C LEU A 1094 -4.66 27.19 -18.08
N VAL A 1095 -4.04 28.03 -18.92
CA VAL A 1095 -3.82 29.45 -18.64
C VAL A 1095 -5.08 30.29 -18.90
N GLY A 1096 -5.95 29.88 -19.82
CA GLY A 1096 -7.27 30.50 -20.04
C GLY A 1096 -7.28 31.86 -20.76
N GLU A 1097 -6.12 32.44 -21.10
CA GLU A 1097 -6.02 33.72 -21.84
C GLU A 1097 -5.83 33.50 -23.35
N ASP A 1098 -6.65 34.16 -24.17
CA ASP A 1098 -6.58 34.13 -25.65
C ASP A 1098 -6.47 32.71 -26.26
N VAL A 1099 -7.19 31.76 -25.66
CA VAL A 1099 -7.14 30.31 -25.95
C VAL A 1099 -7.27 30.01 -27.45
N THR A 1100 -8.23 30.60 -28.14
CA THR A 1100 -8.47 30.38 -29.58
C THR A 1100 -7.31 30.90 -30.45
N ALA A 1101 -6.77 32.09 -30.16
CA ALA A 1101 -5.66 32.66 -30.91
C ALA A 1101 -4.34 31.88 -30.70
N ARG A 1102 -4.13 31.36 -29.48
CA ARG A 1102 -2.96 30.55 -29.13
C ARG A 1102 -3.03 29.15 -29.72
N LEU A 1103 -4.16 28.46 -29.62
CA LEU A 1103 -4.37 27.15 -30.24
C LEU A 1103 -4.23 27.22 -31.77
N ASP A 1104 -4.75 28.27 -32.40
CA ASP A 1104 -4.55 28.49 -33.84
C ASP A 1104 -3.07 28.75 -34.19
N GLY A 1105 -2.33 29.43 -33.31
CA GLY A 1105 -0.88 29.65 -33.48
C GLY A 1105 -0.07 28.36 -33.38
N ILE A 1106 -0.36 27.52 -32.37
CA ILE A 1106 0.30 26.24 -32.12
C ILE A 1106 -0.06 25.22 -33.21
N ALA A 1107 -1.33 25.18 -33.63
CA ALA A 1107 -1.75 24.31 -34.70
C ALA A 1107 -1.06 24.68 -36.03
N ARG A 1108 -0.92 25.98 -36.34
CA ARG A 1108 -0.18 26.44 -37.52
C ARG A 1108 1.31 26.09 -37.48
N SER A 1109 1.96 26.18 -36.31
CA SER A 1109 3.38 25.79 -36.19
C SER A 1109 3.58 24.27 -36.33
N ALA A 1110 2.58 23.47 -35.96
CA ALA A 1110 2.55 22.02 -36.12
C ALA A 1110 1.94 21.53 -37.47
N TYR A 1111 1.61 22.44 -38.40
CA TYR A 1111 0.95 22.12 -39.69
C TYR A 1111 -0.39 21.37 -39.57
N ILE A 1112 -1.13 21.58 -38.48
CA ILE A 1112 -2.45 20.99 -38.23
C ILE A 1112 -3.49 22.08 -37.93
N THR A 1113 -4.76 21.71 -37.76
CA THR A 1113 -5.84 22.62 -37.32
C THR A 1113 -6.01 22.56 -35.80
N SER A 1114 -6.46 23.64 -35.17
CA SER A 1114 -6.71 23.72 -33.71
C SER A 1114 -7.67 22.64 -33.21
N ASN A 1115 -8.67 22.26 -34.02
CA ASN A 1115 -9.55 21.12 -33.71
C ASN A 1115 -8.78 19.80 -33.69
N LEU A 1116 -7.98 19.51 -34.72
CA LEU A 1116 -7.16 18.29 -34.80
C LEU A 1116 -6.14 18.20 -33.66
N LEU A 1117 -5.58 19.33 -33.22
CA LEU A 1117 -4.65 19.41 -32.09
C LEU A 1117 -5.33 19.04 -30.76
N VAL A 1118 -6.56 19.53 -30.53
CA VAL A 1118 -7.37 19.16 -29.37
C VAL A 1118 -7.81 17.69 -29.45
N ASP A 1119 -8.15 17.21 -30.65
CA ASP A 1119 -8.52 15.82 -30.88
C ASP A 1119 -7.37 14.86 -30.60
N GLN A 1120 -6.14 15.20 -30.99
CA GLN A 1120 -4.97 14.37 -30.70
C GLN A 1120 -4.64 14.26 -29.21
N ILE A 1121 -4.98 15.27 -28.41
CA ILE A 1121 -4.77 15.23 -26.96
C ILE A 1121 -5.83 14.35 -26.30
N ASN A 1122 -7.11 14.54 -26.67
CA ASN A 1122 -8.20 13.71 -26.20
C ASN A 1122 -8.02 12.23 -26.62
N GLU A 1123 -7.68 11.98 -27.89
CA GLU A 1123 -6.54 11.13 -28.27
C GLU A 1123 -6.02 10.09 -27.29
N PHE A 1124 -4.86 10.51 -26.84
CA PHE A 1124 -4.03 9.86 -25.88
C PHE A 1124 -4.74 9.75 -24.54
N ALA A 1125 -5.59 10.71 -24.17
CA ALA A 1125 -6.28 10.69 -22.89
C ALA A 1125 -7.24 9.49 -22.76
N LEU A 1126 -8.10 9.22 -23.75
CA LEU A 1126 -8.98 8.03 -23.67
C LEU A 1126 -8.23 6.72 -23.82
N ASP A 1127 -7.17 6.71 -24.63
CA ASP A 1127 -6.37 5.53 -24.85
C ASP A 1127 -5.57 5.10 -23.60
N SER A 1128 -5.43 6.00 -22.63
CA SER A 1128 -4.53 5.85 -21.51
C SER A 1128 -5.25 6.01 -20.16
N ILE A 1129 -5.95 7.13 -19.95
CA ILE A 1129 -6.72 7.48 -18.74
C ILE A 1129 -8.15 6.92 -18.79
N GLY A 1130 -8.68 6.72 -19.99
CA GLY A 1130 -10.04 6.21 -20.20
C GLY A 1130 -11.12 7.29 -20.25
N ASP A 1131 -10.75 8.57 -20.07
CA ASP A 1131 -11.62 9.74 -20.23
C ASP A 1131 -10.97 10.82 -21.10
N ILE A 1132 -11.79 11.74 -21.61
CA ILE A 1132 -11.35 12.97 -22.29
C ILE A 1132 -10.88 13.99 -21.27
N VAL A 1133 -10.03 14.91 -21.70
CA VAL A 1133 -9.46 15.93 -20.81
C VAL A 1133 -9.75 17.35 -21.28
N ILE A 1134 -10.21 17.53 -22.53
CA ILE A 1134 -10.61 18.82 -23.10
C ILE A 1134 -12.05 18.72 -23.63
N GLU A 1135 -12.98 19.47 -23.04
CA GLU A 1135 -14.35 19.62 -23.49
C GLU A 1135 -14.48 20.57 -24.70
N ALA A 1136 -15.34 20.20 -25.65
CA ALA A 1136 -15.62 20.99 -26.84
C ALA A 1136 -16.53 22.19 -26.51
N GLY A 1137 -15.92 23.31 -26.11
CA GLY A 1137 -16.54 24.63 -25.99
C GLY A 1137 -16.05 25.62 -27.07
N ASP A 1138 -16.66 26.81 -27.15
CA ASP A 1138 -16.10 27.96 -27.88
C ASP A 1138 -15.85 29.11 -26.87
N PRO A 1139 -14.63 29.21 -26.30
CA PRO A 1139 -13.43 28.42 -26.58
C PRO A 1139 -13.39 27.04 -25.89
N PRO A 1140 -12.59 26.08 -26.40
CA PRO A 1140 -12.37 24.79 -25.76
C PRO A 1140 -11.78 24.98 -24.36
N HIS A 1141 -12.14 24.11 -23.42
CA HIS A 1141 -11.70 24.19 -22.02
C HIS A 1141 -11.53 22.80 -21.42
N ILE A 1142 -10.78 22.70 -20.33
CA ILE A 1142 -10.53 21.46 -19.61
C ILE A 1142 -11.65 21.24 -18.58
N GLU A 1143 -12.11 20.00 -18.43
CA GLU A 1143 -13.12 19.60 -17.44
C GLU A 1143 -12.64 19.91 -16.01
N GLU A 1144 -13.54 20.39 -15.14
CA GLU A 1144 -13.18 20.78 -13.76
C GLU A 1144 -12.62 19.61 -12.93
N GLU A 1145 -13.04 18.38 -13.23
CA GLU A 1145 -12.60 17.15 -12.55
C GLU A 1145 -11.17 16.74 -12.95
N ASP A 1146 -10.75 17.04 -14.18
CA ASP A 1146 -9.42 16.70 -14.71
C ASP A 1146 -8.40 17.84 -14.59
N TRP A 1147 -8.87 19.04 -14.24
CA TRP A 1147 -8.05 20.24 -14.15
C TRP A 1147 -6.87 20.09 -13.20
N GLU A 1148 -7.07 19.45 -12.04
CA GLU A 1148 -6.03 19.26 -11.04
C GLU A 1148 -5.02 18.18 -11.45
N SER A 1149 -5.49 17.09 -12.05
CA SER A 1149 -4.67 15.99 -12.59
C SER A 1149 -3.80 16.44 -13.76
N LEU A 1150 -4.38 17.15 -14.74
CA LEU A 1150 -3.65 17.72 -15.86
C LEU A 1150 -2.67 18.81 -15.43
N ARG A 1151 -2.99 19.60 -14.40
CA ARG A 1151 -2.06 20.62 -13.88
C ARG A 1151 -0.87 19.97 -13.18
N GLN A 1152 -1.08 18.89 -12.42
CA GLN A 1152 -0.01 18.11 -11.82
C GLN A 1152 0.87 17.44 -12.89
N ILE A 1153 0.25 16.88 -13.93
CA ILE A 1153 0.97 16.22 -15.03
C ILE A 1153 1.67 17.22 -15.94
N MET A 1154 1.10 18.40 -16.16
CA MET A 1154 1.77 19.45 -16.91
C MET A 1154 2.93 20.05 -16.10
N ALA A 1155 2.80 20.18 -14.78
CA ALA A 1155 3.94 20.54 -13.91
C ALA A 1155 5.05 19.47 -13.97
N TRP A 1156 4.67 18.19 -13.90
CA TRP A 1156 5.57 17.05 -14.04
C TRP A 1156 6.23 17.02 -15.44
N ALA A 1157 5.47 17.22 -16.51
CA ALA A 1157 5.94 17.22 -17.89
C ALA A 1157 6.82 18.43 -18.19
N LEU A 1158 6.53 19.61 -17.63
CA LEU A 1158 7.41 20.77 -17.71
C LEU A 1158 8.72 20.54 -16.93
N GLU A 1159 8.71 19.79 -15.82
CA GLU A 1159 9.94 19.40 -15.12
C GLU A 1159 10.79 18.37 -15.90
N HIS A 1160 10.14 17.43 -16.62
CA HIS A 1160 10.80 16.28 -17.26
C HIS A 1160 11.12 16.48 -18.75
N ILE A 1161 10.27 17.15 -19.54
CA ILE A 1161 10.50 17.46 -20.96
C ILE A 1161 11.64 18.49 -21.15
N ILE A 1162 11.87 19.37 -20.17
CA ILE A 1162 13.01 20.31 -20.18
C ILE A 1162 14.35 19.59 -19.95
N ARG A 1163 14.37 18.28 -19.64
CA ARG A 1163 15.63 17.51 -19.60
C ARG A 1163 16.08 17.03 -20.99
N GLU A 1164 15.17 16.90 -21.96
CA GLU A 1164 15.43 16.37 -23.32
C GLU A 1164 15.65 17.44 -24.42
N GLN A 1165 15.41 18.72 -24.14
CA GLN A 1165 15.92 19.85 -24.95
C GLN A 1165 17.12 20.54 -24.28
#